data_AF-A0A671RVA5-F1
#
_entry.id   AF-A0A671RVA5-F1
#
_cell.length_a   1.000
_cell.length_b   1.000
_cell.length_c   1.000
_cell.angle_alpha   90.00
_cell.angle_beta   90.00
_cell.angle_gamma   90.00
#
_symmetry.space_group_name_H-M   'P 1'
#
loop_
_entity.id
_entity.type
_entity.pdbx_description
1 polymer ?
#
loop_
_entity_poly.entity_id
_entity_poly.type
_entity_poly.pdbx_seq_one_letter_code
_entity_poly.pdbx_strand_id
1 'polypeptide(L)'
;MAACRRVQRLLLLMFICGWIGSAHGGKSDTENAADNAERGKNGAGEGKAAAPDGASSVRRGGGWKLAEEAACREDVSRICPKHSWNNNLAVLECLQDRKDVRKQGRDCIVCECLLWNYKLNLTTDPKFESVAVEVCKTTISGIKECAAEERGKGYLVSCLVDHRTNISEYQCNQYITKMTSIVFSDYRLICGFMDKCKDDINKLHCGSVNTGEKDIHSQGEVIACLEKGLVSEAEEQPAITIKEDCKKSIMRVAELSSDDFHLDRHLYFACREDRERYCENTPAGEGKVYKCLFNHKFEESMSDKCKDALSTRQKLIAQDYKVSYSLAKACKPDLRKYRCNMDTAMPRAREAKLSYLLLCLEAAVHRGQTVSSECQGEMLDYRRMLMEDYSLSPEIVLHCRGEIDTHCSGLHHKGRTLHCLMRVSRDKGILEGHCQKALQTLIQETDPGADYRIDRALNEACESVIQTACKHIRNGDPMILSCLMEHLYTDKMVEDCEHRLLELQYFISRDWKLDPILYKKCQNDASRICHTHGWNETSEFMPPGAVFSCLYRHAYRTEMQGRRLSRDCKTEVQRILHQRALDVKLDPELQQRCMTDLGKWCSEKTEAGQELECLQDHLDELVTSCRDVVGNLTELESEDIQIEALLIRACEPVIQSYCHEVADNQIDTGDLMECLVANKHQKEMNEKCTVGVTHFQLIQMKDFRFSYKFKMACKEDVLKLCPNIKKKVDVVICLSTTVRNDTLQEGKEQRVSMKCRKQLRVEELEMSEDIRLEPDLYESCWQDIKQHCQNVVFGNAQVIECLKEKKKQLTQHCHQKVFKLQETEMMDPELDFQLMRVCKQMIRRFCSETDAKNMLQCLKQNKNSELMDPKCKQMITKRQITQNTDYRLNPVLRKACKADIPKFCQGILSNAKDDNELEGQVISCLKLKYADQRLSPDCEGQISVILQESALDYRLDPQLQLQCNDEIPRLCAEEVAAQEQTGQVEECLKINLLKISHEGCKKEVLNILKESKADIFVDPVLHTACALDIKHQCAAIPPGRGRQMSCLMEALQDKRVRLQPECKKRLQDRIDMWSYAAKVAPAEGFSDLAGQVFTSPAKTYILSMLAMCVVLLFLMGLLCGRITKRVTQELKDR
;
A
#
# COMPACT_ATOMS: atom_id res chain seq x y z
N MET A 1 -50.60 9.45 -30.21
CA MET A 1 -51.43 8.52 -31.01
C MET A 1 -51.28 7.14 -30.38
N ALA A 2 -52.32 6.63 -29.71
CA ALA A 2 -53.24 5.60 -30.24
C ALA A 2 -52.49 4.25 -30.50
N ALA A 3 -52.53 3.22 -29.65
CA ALA A 3 -53.63 2.46 -29.00
C ALA A 3 -54.27 1.35 -29.88
N CYS A 4 -54.06 0.08 -29.51
CA CYS A 4 -55.02 -1.06 -29.47
C CYS A 4 -54.28 -2.36 -29.05
N ARG A 5 -54.69 -3.14 -28.02
CA ARG A 5 -55.88 -4.05 -27.89
C ARG A 5 -55.75 -5.32 -28.74
N ARG A 6 -56.21 -6.53 -28.34
CA ARG A 6 -56.73 -7.15 -27.07
C ARG A 6 -56.71 -8.68 -27.32
N VAL A 7 -56.78 -9.57 -26.31
CA VAL A 7 -57.96 -10.30 -25.78
C VAL A 7 -57.38 -11.38 -24.84
N GLN A 8 -57.81 -11.72 -23.60
CA GLN A 8 -58.98 -11.46 -22.74
C GLN A 8 -60.18 -12.44 -22.82
N ARG A 9 -60.18 -13.49 -21.96
CA ARG A 9 -61.41 -14.16 -21.47
C ARG A 9 -61.53 -14.03 -19.93
N LEU A 10 -62.78 -13.90 -19.49
CA LEU A 10 -63.26 -13.30 -18.23
C LEU A 10 -64.30 -14.28 -17.64
N LEU A 11 -64.51 -14.40 -16.31
CA LEU A 11 -65.75 -14.07 -15.54
C LEU A 11 -65.72 -14.86 -14.18
N LEU A 12 -65.81 -14.22 -12.99
CA LEU A 12 -67.01 -13.91 -12.13
C LEU A 12 -67.57 -15.13 -11.32
N LEU A 13 -68.17 -15.09 -10.11
CA LEU A 13 -68.76 -14.10 -9.12
C LEU A 13 -68.71 -14.76 -7.68
N MET A 14 -68.36 -14.11 -6.55
CA MET A 14 -69.09 -13.21 -5.60
C MET A 14 -69.95 -13.84 -4.45
N PHE A 15 -70.11 -13.04 -3.36
CA PHE A 15 -70.98 -13.14 -2.15
C PHE A 15 -70.53 -13.98 -0.90
N ILE A 16 -70.90 -13.66 0.38
CA ILE A 16 -70.95 -12.38 1.15
C ILE A 16 -71.34 -12.61 2.66
N CYS A 17 -70.79 -11.79 3.58
CA CYS A 17 -71.23 -11.36 4.94
C CYS A 17 -71.79 -12.28 6.07
N GLY A 18 -71.50 -11.85 7.33
CA GLY A 18 -72.36 -11.98 8.53
C GLY A 18 -71.62 -12.46 9.80
N TRP A 19 -71.11 -11.59 10.70
CA TRP A 19 -71.80 -10.95 11.86
C TRP A 19 -72.14 -11.91 13.02
N ILE A 20 -72.11 -11.61 14.33
CA ILE A 20 -71.60 -10.50 15.19
C ILE A 20 -71.57 -11.01 16.67
N GLY A 21 -70.82 -10.36 17.58
CA GLY A 21 -71.11 -10.37 19.04
C GLY A 21 -69.95 -10.84 19.93
N SER A 22 -69.25 -9.97 20.69
CA SER A 22 -69.65 -9.26 21.94
C SER A 22 -69.40 -10.10 23.22
N ALA A 23 -68.87 -9.58 24.35
CA ALA A 23 -68.46 -8.21 24.68
C ALA A 23 -67.71 -8.11 26.04
N HIS A 24 -66.82 -7.11 26.19
CA HIS A 24 -66.40 -6.38 27.44
C HIS A 24 -65.62 -7.14 28.55
N GLY A 25 -64.74 -6.51 29.35
CA GLY A 25 -64.18 -5.14 29.30
C GLY A 25 -63.44 -4.68 30.60
N GLY A 26 -62.57 -3.66 30.51
CA GLY A 26 -61.96 -2.88 31.64
C GLY A 26 -60.53 -3.31 32.07
N LYS A 27 -59.44 -2.52 31.93
CA LYS A 27 -59.01 -1.25 32.62
C LYS A 27 -58.87 -1.38 34.15
N SER A 28 -57.63 -1.43 34.68
CA SER A 28 -56.77 -0.31 35.18
C SER A 28 -57.10 0.02 36.66
N ASP A 29 -56.19 0.42 37.58
CA ASP A 29 -54.85 1.03 37.53
C ASP A 29 -53.91 0.59 38.69
N THR A 30 -52.68 1.11 38.66
CA THR A 30 -51.61 1.30 39.70
C THR A 30 -51.86 0.95 41.19
N GLU A 31 -50.83 0.41 41.87
CA GLU A 31 -49.99 1.18 42.84
C GLU A 31 -48.71 0.42 43.33
N ASN A 32 -47.86 1.10 44.12
CA ASN A 32 -46.44 0.79 44.39
C ASN A 32 -46.12 0.42 45.86
N ALA A 33 -44.84 0.05 46.09
CA ALA A 33 -44.08 0.12 47.36
C ALA A 33 -44.33 -0.99 48.40
N ALA A 34 -43.32 -1.83 48.68
CA ALA A 34 -42.38 -1.72 49.83
C ALA A 34 -42.78 -2.71 50.96
N ASP A 35 -41.92 -3.19 51.86
CA ASP A 35 -40.58 -2.69 52.26
C ASP A 35 -39.62 -3.84 52.69
N ASN A 36 -38.36 -3.51 52.96
CA ASN A 36 -37.31 -4.39 53.49
C ASN A 36 -37.37 -4.56 55.02
N ALA A 37 -36.82 -5.67 55.51
CA ALA A 37 -35.97 -5.78 56.73
C ALA A 37 -35.51 -7.25 56.86
N GLU A 38 -34.21 -7.56 56.77
CA GLU A 38 -33.27 -7.73 57.91
C GLU A 38 -33.61 -8.90 58.88
N ARG A 39 -32.68 -9.65 59.49
CA ARG A 39 -31.21 -9.80 59.34
C ARG A 39 -30.71 -10.88 60.31
N GLY A 40 -29.62 -11.56 59.94
CA GLY A 40 -28.79 -12.36 60.86
C GLY A 40 -28.99 -13.87 60.79
N LYS A 41 -28.00 -14.70 61.12
CA LYS A 41 -26.54 -14.56 61.30
C LYS A 41 -26.04 -15.96 61.65
N ASN A 42 -24.92 -16.38 61.06
CA ASN A 42 -23.93 -17.33 61.60
C ASN A 42 -24.34 -18.76 62.00
N GLY A 43 -23.50 -19.75 61.66
CA GLY A 43 -23.53 -21.07 62.30
C GLY A 43 -22.86 -22.17 61.48
N ALA A 44 -21.52 -22.20 61.43
CA ALA A 44 -20.79 -23.36 60.91
C ALA A 44 -20.82 -24.52 61.91
N GLY A 45 -20.79 -25.76 61.43
CA GLY A 45 -20.70 -26.96 62.28
C GLY A 45 -20.82 -28.26 61.51
N GLU A 46 -19.67 -28.83 61.13
CA GLU A 46 -19.61 -30.22 60.66
C GLU A 46 -19.93 -31.19 61.81
N GLY A 47 -20.70 -32.25 61.52
CA GLY A 47 -21.00 -33.32 62.47
C GLY A 47 -21.17 -34.65 61.76
N LYS A 48 -20.21 -35.55 61.89
CA LYS A 48 -20.34 -36.95 61.44
C LYS A 48 -21.23 -37.74 62.41
N ALA A 49 -22.11 -38.58 61.86
CA ALA A 49 -22.16 -40.04 62.10
C ALA A 49 -23.58 -40.63 62.25
N ALA A 50 -23.65 -41.92 61.91
CA ALA A 50 -24.66 -42.92 62.28
C ALA A 50 -26.07 -42.82 61.68
N ALA A 51 -26.46 -43.90 61.00
CA ALA A 51 -27.86 -44.28 60.77
C ALA A 51 -28.49 -44.83 62.06
N PRO A 52 -29.83 -44.94 62.07
CA PRO A 52 -30.40 -46.22 62.50
C PRO A 52 -31.53 -46.74 61.58
N ASP A 53 -31.68 -48.06 61.55
CA ASP A 53 -32.79 -48.78 60.92
C ASP A 53 -34.15 -48.47 61.57
N GLY A 54 -35.23 -48.57 60.77
CA GLY A 54 -36.62 -48.43 61.23
C GLY A 54 -37.59 -49.03 60.21
N ALA A 55 -37.99 -50.29 60.42
CA ALA A 55 -38.71 -51.10 59.44
C ALA A 55 -40.20 -50.72 59.25
N SER A 56 -40.73 -51.01 58.06
CA SER A 56 -42.00 -51.74 57.94
C SER A 56 -42.08 -52.51 56.62
N SER A 57 -42.53 -53.77 56.69
CA SER A 57 -42.62 -54.66 55.53
C SER A 57 -44.04 -54.69 54.96
N VAL A 58 -44.15 -54.56 53.63
CA VAL A 58 -45.35 -54.98 52.89
C VAL A 58 -44.97 -56.22 52.08
N ARG A 59 -45.61 -57.35 52.39
CA ARG A 59 -45.42 -58.62 51.67
C ARG A 59 -45.87 -58.46 50.21
N ARG A 60 -44.92 -58.48 49.26
CA ARG A 60 -45.24 -58.75 47.85
C ARG A 60 -45.32 -60.26 47.63
N GLY A 61 -46.37 -60.70 46.93
CA GLY A 61 -46.38 -62.04 46.33
C GLY A 61 -45.24 -62.19 45.32
N GLY A 62 -44.81 -63.44 45.08
CA GLY A 62 -43.69 -63.73 44.19
C GLY A 62 -43.90 -63.18 42.78
N GLY A 63 -43.26 -62.04 42.49
CA GLY A 63 -43.26 -61.45 41.16
C GLY A 63 -42.39 -62.28 40.20
N TRP A 64 -42.90 -62.50 39.00
CA TRP A 64 -42.17 -63.14 37.90
C TRP A 64 -40.83 -62.45 37.64
N LYS A 65 -39.74 -63.24 37.56
CA LYS A 65 -38.36 -62.74 37.46
C LYS A 65 -37.65 -63.22 36.21
N LEU A 66 -37.14 -62.28 35.43
CA LEU A 66 -36.43 -62.52 34.17
C LEU A 66 -35.13 -63.34 34.36
N ALA A 67 -34.45 -63.15 35.49
CA ALA A 67 -33.25 -63.90 35.87
C ALA A 67 -33.53 -65.35 36.30
N GLU A 68 -34.76 -65.64 36.72
CA GLU A 68 -35.17 -66.98 37.16
C GLU A 68 -35.80 -67.79 36.02
N GLU A 69 -36.12 -67.16 34.89
CA GLU A 69 -36.78 -67.82 33.75
C GLU A 69 -35.87 -68.75 32.95
N ALA A 70 -36.37 -69.95 32.64
CA ALA A 70 -35.56 -71.01 32.00
C ALA A 70 -34.96 -70.59 30.65
N ALA A 71 -35.68 -69.75 29.89
CA ALA A 71 -35.22 -69.25 28.61
C ALA A 71 -33.99 -68.31 28.72
N CYS A 72 -33.92 -67.46 29.75
CA CYS A 72 -32.91 -66.40 29.87
C CYS A 72 -31.88 -66.61 30.99
N ARG A 73 -32.11 -67.55 31.91
CA ARG A 73 -31.28 -67.77 33.12
C ARG A 73 -29.79 -67.91 32.82
N GLU A 74 -29.42 -68.64 31.78
CA GLU A 74 -28.02 -68.87 31.40
C GLU A 74 -27.35 -67.58 30.92
N ASP A 75 -28.00 -66.85 30.00
CA ASP A 75 -27.50 -65.56 29.52
C ASP A 75 -27.41 -64.51 30.63
N VAL A 76 -28.42 -64.39 31.49
CA VAL A 76 -28.39 -63.50 32.66
C VAL A 76 -27.23 -63.87 33.60
N SER A 77 -26.98 -65.15 33.81
CA SER A 77 -25.89 -65.59 34.70
C SER A 77 -24.48 -65.33 34.14
N ARG A 78 -24.37 -65.29 32.81
CA ARG A 78 -23.11 -65.14 32.05
C ARG A 78 -22.79 -63.67 31.76
N ILE A 79 -23.82 -62.85 31.53
CA ILE A 79 -23.69 -61.45 31.10
C ILE A 79 -23.84 -60.48 32.28
N CYS A 80 -24.75 -60.77 33.23
CA CYS A 80 -25.22 -59.77 34.19
C CYS A 80 -24.78 -60.01 35.64
N PRO A 81 -24.32 -58.96 36.34
CA PRO A 81 -23.82 -59.07 37.71
C PRO A 81 -24.96 -59.42 38.67
N LYS A 82 -24.69 -60.29 39.66
CA LYS A 82 -25.69 -60.91 40.55
C LYS A 82 -26.64 -59.93 41.27
N HIS A 83 -26.23 -58.68 41.50
CA HIS A 83 -27.07 -57.67 42.12
C HIS A 83 -28.25 -57.21 41.22
N SER A 84 -28.12 -57.34 39.89
CA SER A 84 -29.17 -56.96 38.93
C SER A 84 -30.34 -57.95 38.91
N TRP A 85 -30.10 -59.22 39.27
CA TRP A 85 -31.05 -60.34 39.08
C TRP A 85 -32.40 -60.17 39.81
N ASN A 86 -32.43 -59.35 40.86
CA ASN A 86 -33.65 -59.05 41.63
C ASN A 86 -34.57 -58.00 40.97
N ASN A 87 -34.18 -57.39 39.85
CA ASN A 87 -34.96 -56.38 39.14
C ASN A 87 -34.95 -56.65 37.63
N ASN A 88 -36.08 -57.09 37.08
CA ASN A 88 -36.22 -57.38 35.65
C ASN A 88 -35.81 -56.22 34.73
N LEU A 89 -35.97 -54.98 35.18
CA LEU A 89 -35.58 -53.79 34.43
C LEU A 89 -34.05 -53.64 34.33
N ALA A 90 -33.34 -53.93 35.43
CA ALA A 90 -31.87 -53.93 35.45
C ALA A 90 -31.27 -55.14 34.70
N VAL A 91 -32.00 -56.27 34.67
CA VAL A 91 -31.64 -57.43 33.84
C VAL A 91 -31.83 -57.11 32.35
N LEU A 92 -32.94 -56.45 31.97
CA LEU A 92 -33.17 -55.96 30.61
C LEU A 92 -32.04 -55.04 30.14
N GLU A 93 -31.76 -53.98 30.92
CA GLU A 93 -30.74 -52.97 30.64
C GLU A 93 -29.36 -53.63 30.42
N CYS A 94 -28.96 -54.53 31.33
CA CYS A 94 -27.70 -55.26 31.20
C CYS A 94 -27.65 -56.21 29.98
N LEU A 95 -28.73 -56.94 29.69
CA LEU A 95 -28.78 -57.83 28.51
C LEU A 95 -28.86 -57.05 27.20
N GLN A 96 -29.37 -55.82 27.21
CA GLN A 96 -29.44 -54.98 26.03
C GLN A 96 -28.03 -54.71 25.49
N ASP A 97 -27.07 -54.27 26.29
CA ASP A 97 -25.83 -53.68 25.78
C ASP A 97 -24.75 -54.66 25.25
N ARG A 98 -24.90 -55.97 25.43
CA ARG A 98 -23.88 -56.96 25.01
C ARG A 98 -24.26 -57.73 23.75
N LYS A 99 -23.71 -57.31 22.60
CA LYS A 99 -23.69 -58.09 21.34
C LYS A 99 -22.54 -59.10 21.34
N ASP A 100 -22.82 -60.35 21.71
CA ASP A 100 -21.87 -61.46 21.56
C ASP A 100 -21.75 -61.89 20.09
N VAL A 101 -20.63 -61.55 19.45
CA VAL A 101 -20.32 -61.87 18.03
C VAL A 101 -20.04 -63.38 17.82
N ARG A 102 -20.43 -64.26 18.75
CA ARG A 102 -20.07 -65.69 18.75
C ARG A 102 -21.25 -66.64 19.02
N LYS A 103 -22.49 -66.20 18.74
CA LYS A 103 -23.71 -67.00 18.95
C LYS A 103 -24.24 -67.62 17.65
N GLN A 104 -23.76 -68.81 17.34
CA GLN A 104 -24.34 -69.68 16.30
C GLN A 104 -24.91 -70.95 16.97
N GLY A 105 -25.95 -70.76 17.78
CA GLY A 105 -26.61 -71.82 18.56
C GLY A 105 -28.11 -71.54 18.69
N ARG A 106 -28.95 -72.58 18.54
CA ARG A 106 -30.41 -72.44 18.34
C ARG A 106 -31.20 -72.01 19.58
N ASP A 107 -30.65 -72.22 20.78
CA ASP A 107 -31.39 -71.99 22.03
C ASP A 107 -31.53 -70.51 22.41
N CYS A 108 -30.67 -69.63 21.88
CA CYS A 108 -30.67 -68.20 22.21
C CYS A 108 -31.91 -67.43 21.71
N ILE A 109 -32.55 -67.94 20.64
CA ILE A 109 -33.73 -67.32 20.01
C ILE A 109 -34.90 -67.21 20.98
N VAL A 110 -34.99 -68.13 21.97
CA VAL A 110 -36.09 -68.20 22.93
C VAL A 110 -36.00 -67.09 23.98
N CYS A 111 -34.80 -66.81 24.52
CA CYS A 111 -34.63 -65.66 25.42
C CYS A 111 -34.93 -64.35 24.70
N GLU A 112 -34.35 -64.16 23.52
CA GLU A 112 -34.51 -62.93 22.73
C GLU A 112 -35.97 -62.65 22.36
N CYS A 113 -36.76 -63.68 22.04
CA CYS A 113 -38.20 -63.54 21.85
C CYS A 113 -38.96 -63.22 23.14
N LEU A 114 -38.54 -63.76 24.29
CA LEU A 114 -39.12 -63.42 25.60
C LEU A 114 -38.83 -61.97 25.99
N LEU A 115 -37.58 -61.52 25.82
CA LEU A 115 -37.16 -60.14 26.06
C LEU A 115 -37.93 -59.15 25.15
N TRP A 116 -38.09 -59.48 23.87
CA TRP A 116 -38.84 -58.63 22.94
C TRP A 116 -40.32 -58.51 23.30
N ASN A 117 -41.01 -59.61 23.59
CA ASN A 117 -42.40 -59.58 24.05
C ASN A 117 -42.54 -58.82 25.37
N TYR A 118 -41.57 -58.96 26.29
CA TYR A 118 -41.59 -58.24 27.56
C TYR A 118 -41.41 -56.72 27.38
N LYS A 119 -40.50 -56.28 26.49
CA LYS A 119 -40.35 -54.85 26.12
C LYS A 119 -41.62 -54.27 25.50
N LEU A 120 -42.24 -54.98 24.55
CA LEU A 120 -43.48 -54.54 23.93
C LEU A 120 -44.59 -54.38 24.98
N ASN A 121 -44.77 -55.37 25.86
CA ASN A 121 -45.74 -55.31 26.95
C ASN A 121 -45.43 -54.20 27.97
N LEU A 122 -44.16 -53.93 28.29
CA LEU A 122 -43.77 -52.81 29.17
C LEU A 122 -44.24 -51.45 28.65
N THR A 123 -44.33 -51.29 27.33
CA THR A 123 -44.85 -50.08 26.69
C THR A 123 -46.36 -50.12 26.40
N THR A 124 -46.97 -51.27 26.12
CA THR A 124 -48.37 -51.33 25.64
C THR A 124 -49.39 -51.93 26.61
N ASP A 125 -48.99 -52.71 27.62
CA ASP A 125 -49.95 -53.30 28.59
C ASP A 125 -50.40 -52.23 29.60
N PRO A 126 -51.73 -51.98 29.75
CA PRO A 126 -52.29 -51.01 30.69
C PRO A 126 -51.79 -51.14 32.14
N LYS A 127 -51.33 -52.32 32.58
CA LYS A 127 -50.78 -52.56 33.91
C LYS A 127 -49.41 -51.92 34.15
N PHE A 128 -48.61 -51.74 33.10
CA PHE A 128 -47.33 -51.02 33.19
C PHE A 128 -47.55 -49.52 32.99
N GLU A 129 -48.48 -49.14 32.12
CA GLU A 129 -48.90 -47.74 31.95
C GLU A 129 -49.50 -47.15 33.24
N SER A 130 -50.22 -47.93 34.06
CA SER A 130 -50.70 -47.45 35.37
C SER A 130 -49.58 -47.02 36.32
N VAL A 131 -48.37 -47.56 36.17
CA VAL A 131 -47.20 -47.12 36.95
C VAL A 131 -46.74 -45.73 36.51
N ALA A 132 -46.77 -45.43 35.20
CA ALA A 132 -46.52 -44.07 34.70
C ALA A 132 -47.57 -43.08 35.22
N VAL A 133 -48.85 -43.47 35.24
CA VAL A 133 -49.95 -42.64 35.77
C VAL A 133 -49.81 -42.37 37.27
N GLU A 134 -49.30 -43.33 38.05
CA GLU A 134 -49.05 -43.18 39.49
C GLU A 134 -47.82 -42.30 39.78
N VAL A 135 -46.69 -42.59 39.12
CA VAL A 135 -45.38 -41.95 39.39
C VAL A 135 -45.23 -40.57 38.74
N CYS A 136 -45.89 -40.31 37.61
CA CYS A 136 -45.83 -39.03 36.88
C CYS A 136 -47.15 -38.24 36.96
N LYS A 137 -48.00 -38.49 37.97
CA LYS A 137 -49.36 -37.94 38.08
C LYS A 137 -49.44 -36.41 37.92
N THR A 138 -48.54 -35.68 38.56
CA THR A 138 -48.51 -34.20 38.49
C THR A 138 -48.05 -33.73 37.10
N THR A 139 -47.00 -34.36 36.59
CA THR A 139 -46.40 -34.12 35.26
C THR A 139 -47.39 -34.35 34.12
N ILE A 140 -48.12 -35.48 34.12
CA ILE A 140 -49.18 -35.79 33.15
C ILE A 140 -50.28 -34.71 33.19
N SER A 141 -50.66 -34.26 34.38
CA SER A 141 -51.69 -33.22 34.54
C SER A 141 -51.24 -31.84 34.01
N GLY A 142 -49.92 -31.58 33.99
CA GLY A 142 -49.34 -30.35 33.44
C GLY A 142 -49.17 -30.36 31.92
N ILE A 143 -49.06 -31.53 31.29
CA ILE A 143 -48.82 -31.68 29.85
C ILE A 143 -50.12 -32.14 29.18
N LYS A 144 -50.88 -31.18 28.62
CA LYS A 144 -52.19 -31.42 28.01
C LYS A 144 -52.19 -32.47 26.89
N GLU A 145 -51.08 -32.56 26.14
CA GLU A 145 -50.90 -33.53 25.07
C GLU A 145 -50.85 -34.96 25.64
N CYS A 146 -49.94 -35.24 26.58
CA CYS A 146 -49.86 -36.56 27.23
C CYS A 146 -51.12 -36.90 28.06
N ALA A 147 -51.84 -35.91 28.59
CA ALA A 147 -53.11 -36.13 29.28
C ALA A 147 -54.26 -36.60 28.36
N ALA A 148 -54.15 -36.33 27.05
CA ALA A 148 -55.16 -36.67 26.04
C ALA A 148 -54.93 -38.03 25.36
N GLU A 149 -53.79 -38.68 25.62
CA GLU A 149 -53.41 -39.93 24.95
C GLU A 149 -54.28 -41.14 25.34
N GLU A 150 -54.49 -42.04 24.38
CA GLU A 150 -55.30 -43.25 24.57
C GLU A 150 -54.52 -44.35 25.33
N ARG A 151 -55.08 -44.75 26.47
CA ARG A 151 -54.49 -45.81 27.33
C ARG A 151 -54.55 -47.18 26.67
N GLY A 152 -53.51 -47.98 26.90
CA GLY A 152 -53.32 -49.33 26.35
C GLY A 152 -52.71 -49.36 24.94
N LYS A 153 -52.28 -48.19 24.41
CA LYS A 153 -51.56 -48.09 23.12
C LYS A 153 -50.08 -47.70 23.28
N GLY A 154 -49.65 -47.36 24.50
CA GLY A 154 -48.26 -47.00 24.83
C GLY A 154 -47.83 -45.57 24.51
N TYR A 155 -48.73 -44.76 23.94
CA TYR A 155 -48.45 -43.37 23.61
C TYR A 155 -48.18 -42.50 24.84
N LEU A 156 -48.80 -42.78 26.00
CA LEU A 156 -48.55 -42.02 27.24
C LEU A 156 -47.08 -42.06 27.67
N VAL A 157 -46.45 -43.24 27.71
CA VAL A 157 -45.06 -43.38 28.17
C VAL A 157 -44.11 -42.72 27.19
N SER A 158 -44.33 -42.89 25.89
CA SER A 158 -43.51 -42.22 24.86
C SER A 158 -43.71 -40.69 24.88
N CYS A 159 -44.93 -40.18 25.10
CA CYS A 159 -45.18 -38.74 25.24
C CYS A 159 -44.45 -38.15 26.46
N LEU A 160 -44.41 -38.88 27.59
CA LEU A 160 -43.63 -38.44 28.75
C LEU A 160 -42.11 -38.47 28.47
N VAL A 161 -41.62 -39.40 27.64
CA VAL A 161 -40.24 -39.39 27.13
C VAL A 161 -39.99 -38.18 26.22
N ASP A 162 -40.93 -37.84 25.32
CA ASP A 162 -40.85 -36.65 24.46
C ASP A 162 -40.71 -35.36 25.29
N HIS A 163 -41.42 -35.26 26.42
CA HIS A 163 -41.37 -34.09 27.29
C HIS A 163 -40.36 -34.19 28.45
N ARG A 164 -39.42 -35.15 28.43
CA ARG A 164 -38.44 -35.40 29.52
C ARG A 164 -37.72 -34.13 30.02
N THR A 165 -37.41 -33.18 29.13
CA THR A 165 -36.74 -31.91 29.47
C THR A 165 -37.61 -30.92 30.28
N ASN A 166 -38.91 -31.15 30.35
CA ASN A 166 -39.88 -30.34 31.13
C ASN A 166 -40.24 -31.00 32.47
N ILE A 167 -39.73 -32.21 32.76
CA ILE A 167 -40.05 -32.98 33.97
C ILE A 167 -39.06 -32.63 35.10
N SER A 168 -39.50 -31.82 36.05
CA SER A 168 -38.72 -31.46 37.25
C SER A 168 -38.93 -32.44 38.43
N GLU A 169 -39.98 -33.25 38.41
CA GLU A 169 -40.32 -34.22 39.46
C GLU A 169 -39.33 -35.39 39.48
N TYR A 170 -38.53 -35.51 40.54
CA TYR A 170 -37.42 -36.47 40.65
C TYR A 170 -37.84 -37.94 40.41
N GLN A 171 -38.94 -38.38 41.01
CA GLN A 171 -39.41 -39.77 40.88
C GLN A 171 -39.90 -40.07 39.46
N CYS A 172 -40.66 -39.14 38.86
CA CYS A 172 -41.06 -39.23 37.46
C CYS A 172 -39.84 -39.21 36.52
N ASN A 173 -38.89 -38.30 36.71
CA ASN A 173 -37.68 -38.20 35.87
C ASN A 173 -36.80 -39.47 35.97
N GLN A 174 -36.67 -40.09 37.15
CA GLN A 174 -35.98 -41.38 37.29
C GLN A 174 -36.71 -42.52 36.57
N TYR A 175 -38.05 -42.56 36.65
CA TYR A 175 -38.86 -43.54 35.93
C TYR A 175 -38.74 -43.35 34.41
N ILE A 176 -38.92 -42.11 33.92
CA ILE A 176 -38.81 -41.77 32.51
C ILE A 176 -37.41 -42.03 31.96
N THR A 177 -36.34 -41.66 32.68
CA THR A 177 -34.96 -41.95 32.23
C THR A 177 -34.71 -43.45 32.02
N LYS A 178 -35.28 -44.32 32.87
CA LYS A 178 -35.20 -45.78 32.68
C LYS A 178 -36.07 -46.28 31.53
N MET A 179 -37.26 -45.69 31.35
CA MET A 179 -38.12 -46.01 30.19
C MET A 179 -37.52 -45.51 28.87
N THR A 180 -36.77 -44.41 28.84
CA THR A 180 -36.08 -43.89 27.64
C THR A 180 -35.15 -44.95 27.05
N SER A 181 -34.29 -45.59 27.86
CA SER A 181 -33.40 -46.68 27.38
C SER A 181 -34.16 -47.85 26.73
N ILE A 182 -35.39 -48.12 27.18
CA ILE A 182 -36.23 -49.20 26.64
C ILE A 182 -36.92 -48.75 25.35
N VAL A 183 -37.51 -47.55 25.33
CA VAL A 183 -38.20 -46.97 24.17
C VAL A 183 -37.24 -46.79 22.98
N PHE A 184 -36.03 -46.28 23.21
CA PHE A 184 -35.02 -46.11 22.16
C PHE A 184 -34.33 -47.42 21.75
N SER A 185 -34.63 -48.56 22.40
CA SER A 185 -34.10 -49.87 22.00
C SER A 185 -34.86 -50.55 20.85
N ASP A 186 -36.04 -50.05 20.48
CA ASP A 186 -36.83 -50.51 19.32
C ASP A 186 -37.67 -49.33 18.80
N TYR A 187 -37.34 -48.82 17.61
CA TYR A 187 -37.96 -47.61 17.02
C TYR A 187 -39.49 -47.67 16.88
N ARG A 188 -40.08 -48.87 16.92
CA ARG A 188 -41.54 -49.08 16.88
C ARG A 188 -42.24 -48.70 18.18
N LEU A 189 -41.48 -48.50 19.27
CA LEU A 189 -41.97 -48.06 20.58
C LEU A 189 -42.02 -46.52 20.70
N ILE A 190 -41.56 -45.79 19.68
CA ILE A 190 -41.57 -44.32 19.62
C ILE A 190 -42.92 -43.84 19.06
N CYS A 191 -43.61 -42.95 19.78
CA CYS A 191 -44.97 -42.51 19.50
C CYS A 191 -45.17 -42.02 18.06
N GLY A 192 -46.04 -42.71 17.31
CA GLY A 192 -46.43 -42.35 15.94
C GLY A 192 -45.28 -42.33 14.92
N PHE A 193 -44.07 -42.78 15.26
CA PHE A 193 -42.93 -42.78 14.32
C PHE A 193 -43.21 -43.70 13.14
N MET A 194 -43.70 -44.92 13.40
CA MET A 194 -44.12 -45.86 12.37
C MET A 194 -45.20 -45.28 11.47
N ASP A 195 -46.24 -44.68 12.04
CA ASP A 195 -47.37 -44.15 11.28
C ASP A 195 -46.96 -43.00 10.34
N LYS A 196 -45.97 -42.19 10.74
CA LYS A 196 -45.44 -41.07 9.94
C LYS A 196 -44.41 -41.52 8.90
N CYS A 197 -43.55 -42.49 9.20
CA CYS A 197 -42.41 -42.88 8.36
C CYS A 197 -42.58 -44.18 7.56
N LYS A 198 -43.64 -44.98 7.76
CA LYS A 198 -43.82 -46.29 7.10
C LYS A 198 -43.66 -46.26 5.58
N ASP A 199 -44.21 -45.25 4.90
CA ASP A 199 -44.11 -45.15 3.45
C ASP A 199 -42.67 -44.88 2.99
N ASP A 200 -41.96 -44.00 3.70
CA ASP A 200 -40.58 -43.63 3.38
C ASP A 200 -39.59 -44.76 3.71
N ILE A 201 -39.83 -45.54 4.79
CA ILE A 201 -39.07 -46.78 5.10
C ILE A 201 -39.16 -47.78 3.94
N ASN A 202 -40.36 -48.01 3.41
CA ASN A 202 -40.57 -48.93 2.28
C ASN A 202 -39.95 -48.38 0.98
N LYS A 203 -40.04 -47.07 0.75
CA LYS A 203 -39.53 -46.36 -0.44
C LYS A 203 -38.00 -46.31 -0.49
N LEU A 204 -37.35 -46.12 0.64
CA LEU A 204 -35.88 -46.11 0.79
C LEU A 204 -35.30 -47.51 1.01
N HIS A 205 -36.14 -48.55 1.08
CA HIS A 205 -35.76 -49.93 1.39
C HIS A 205 -34.96 -50.09 2.70
N CYS A 206 -35.20 -49.21 3.68
CA CYS A 206 -34.50 -49.20 4.98
C CYS A 206 -34.78 -50.43 5.86
N GLY A 207 -35.68 -51.32 5.44
CA GLY A 207 -35.91 -52.63 6.06
C GLY A 207 -37.17 -53.30 5.49
N SER A 208 -37.18 -54.65 5.42
CA SER A 208 -38.40 -55.38 5.09
C SER A 208 -39.34 -55.39 6.30
N VAL A 209 -40.52 -54.77 6.17
CA VAL A 209 -41.57 -54.80 7.20
C VAL A 209 -42.19 -56.20 7.34
N ASN A 210 -41.90 -57.14 6.41
CA ASN A 210 -42.53 -58.47 6.34
C ASN A 210 -41.51 -59.60 6.04
N THR A 211 -40.77 -60.08 7.05
CA THR A 211 -40.22 -61.47 7.07
C THR A 211 -39.77 -61.86 8.48
N GLY A 212 -39.91 -63.14 8.86
CA GLY A 212 -39.75 -63.64 10.23
C GLY A 212 -38.33 -63.85 10.75
N GLU A 213 -37.29 -63.26 10.15
CA GLU A 213 -35.91 -63.37 10.63
C GLU A 213 -35.58 -62.17 11.53
N LYS A 214 -35.55 -62.41 12.84
CA LYS A 214 -35.30 -61.40 13.88
C LYS A 214 -33.81 -61.35 14.24
N ASP A 215 -33.03 -60.54 13.56
CA ASP A 215 -31.83 -59.97 14.19
C ASP A 215 -32.25 -58.67 14.90
N ILE A 216 -32.21 -58.66 16.23
CA ILE A 216 -32.66 -57.53 17.06
C ILE A 216 -31.83 -56.25 16.78
N HIS A 217 -30.65 -56.39 16.20
CA HIS A 217 -29.77 -55.28 15.89
C HIS A 217 -30.16 -54.47 14.64
N SER A 218 -31.06 -54.96 13.77
CA SER A 218 -31.48 -54.26 12.54
C SER A 218 -32.41 -53.06 12.78
N GLN A 219 -32.84 -52.83 14.03
CA GLN A 219 -33.85 -51.82 14.35
C GLN A 219 -33.30 -50.40 14.40
N GLY A 220 -32.08 -50.21 14.92
CA GLY A 220 -31.38 -48.92 14.84
C GLY A 220 -30.92 -48.59 13.41
N GLU A 221 -30.72 -49.62 12.58
CA GLU A 221 -30.34 -49.46 11.18
C GLU A 221 -31.45 -48.83 10.34
N VAL A 222 -32.73 -49.04 10.70
CA VAL A 222 -33.87 -48.35 10.06
C VAL A 222 -33.82 -46.84 10.30
N ILE A 223 -33.58 -46.40 11.55
CA ILE A 223 -33.43 -44.97 11.87
C ILE A 223 -32.23 -44.41 11.13
N ALA A 224 -31.06 -45.05 11.24
CA ALA A 224 -29.83 -44.58 10.59
C ALA A 224 -29.95 -44.52 9.05
N CYS A 225 -30.73 -45.40 8.42
CA CYS A 225 -31.03 -45.35 7.00
C CYS A 225 -31.96 -44.18 6.64
N LEU A 226 -32.98 -43.89 7.45
CA LEU A 226 -33.84 -42.72 7.28
C LEU A 226 -33.09 -41.40 7.49
N GLU A 227 -32.21 -41.34 8.49
CA GLU A 227 -31.29 -40.22 8.75
C GLU A 227 -30.34 -39.98 7.57
N LYS A 228 -29.75 -41.05 7.02
CA LYS A 228 -28.94 -40.97 5.79
C LYS A 228 -29.76 -40.48 4.59
N GLY A 229 -31.00 -40.96 4.43
CA GLY A 229 -31.91 -40.46 3.39
C GLY A 229 -32.23 -38.97 3.51
N LEU A 230 -32.43 -38.48 4.74
CA LEU A 230 -32.68 -37.07 5.04
C LEU A 230 -31.45 -36.18 4.75
N VAL A 231 -30.25 -36.71 5.03
CA VAL A 231 -28.98 -36.07 4.66
C VAL A 231 -28.82 -36.02 3.13
N SER A 232 -29.02 -37.14 2.43
CA SER A 232 -28.88 -37.19 0.96
C SER A 232 -29.88 -36.28 0.23
N GLU A 233 -31.10 -36.11 0.75
CA GLU A 233 -32.07 -35.15 0.19
C GLU A 233 -31.55 -33.70 0.23
N ALA A 234 -30.69 -33.35 1.19
CA ALA A 234 -30.09 -32.01 1.29
C ALA A 234 -28.83 -31.84 0.42
N GLU A 235 -28.17 -32.92 -0.01
CA GLU A 235 -26.86 -32.90 -0.69
C GLU A 235 -26.93 -33.17 -2.21
N GLU A 236 -28.11 -33.50 -2.74
CA GLU A 236 -28.31 -33.85 -4.15
C GLU A 236 -29.55 -33.19 -4.76
N GLN A 237 -29.56 -32.96 -6.08
CA GLN A 237 -30.79 -32.62 -6.79
C GLN A 237 -31.68 -33.89 -6.85
N PRO A 238 -32.90 -33.86 -6.30
CA PRO A 238 -33.46 -35.06 -5.67
C PRO A 238 -34.04 -36.07 -6.65
N ALA A 239 -33.58 -37.33 -6.54
CA ALA A 239 -34.28 -38.50 -7.06
C ALA A 239 -35.34 -39.04 -6.05
N ILE A 240 -35.14 -38.80 -4.75
CA ILE A 240 -36.00 -39.30 -3.67
C ILE A 240 -36.21 -38.21 -2.60
N THR A 241 -37.47 -37.89 -2.30
CA THR A 241 -37.91 -36.95 -1.25
C THR A 241 -38.61 -37.71 -0.10
N ILE A 242 -38.30 -37.39 1.15
CA ILE A 242 -38.97 -37.89 2.36
C ILE A 242 -40.18 -37.01 2.69
N LYS A 243 -41.25 -37.57 3.28
CA LYS A 243 -42.42 -36.77 3.70
C LYS A 243 -42.08 -35.86 4.89
N GLU A 244 -42.55 -34.63 4.85
CA GLU A 244 -42.34 -33.60 5.90
C GLU A 244 -42.67 -34.08 7.32
N ASP A 245 -43.70 -34.90 7.51
CA ASP A 245 -44.06 -35.42 8.83
C ASP A 245 -43.13 -36.57 9.28
N CYS A 246 -42.55 -37.33 8.34
CA CYS A 246 -41.46 -38.25 8.64
C CYS A 246 -40.16 -37.50 8.96
N LYS A 247 -39.79 -36.46 8.20
CA LYS A 247 -38.61 -35.62 8.47
C LYS A 247 -38.63 -35.08 9.91
N LYS A 248 -39.75 -34.48 10.33
CA LYS A 248 -39.93 -34.01 11.72
C LYS A 248 -39.78 -35.14 12.74
N SER A 249 -40.30 -36.33 12.44
CA SER A 249 -40.16 -37.50 13.31
C SER A 249 -38.71 -38.01 13.39
N ILE A 250 -37.96 -38.00 12.29
CA ILE A 250 -36.51 -38.32 12.28
C ILE A 250 -35.75 -37.31 13.13
N MET A 251 -35.90 -36.01 12.85
CA MET A 251 -35.22 -34.95 13.60
C MET A 251 -35.59 -34.95 15.09
N ARG A 252 -36.82 -35.31 15.43
CA ARG A 252 -37.28 -35.44 16.82
C ARG A 252 -36.65 -36.64 17.53
N VAL A 253 -36.51 -37.79 16.86
CA VAL A 253 -35.78 -38.95 17.39
C VAL A 253 -34.30 -38.62 17.60
N ALA A 254 -33.70 -37.88 16.66
CA ALA A 254 -32.34 -37.38 16.81
C ALA A 254 -32.20 -36.41 18.00
N GLU A 255 -33.10 -35.43 18.17
CA GLU A 255 -33.15 -34.54 19.35
C GLU A 255 -33.20 -35.33 20.67
N LEU A 256 -34.07 -36.34 20.77
CA LEU A 256 -34.26 -37.10 22.02
C LEU A 256 -33.10 -38.06 22.36
N SER A 257 -32.40 -38.58 21.34
CA SER A 257 -31.20 -39.42 21.50
C SER A 257 -29.90 -38.61 21.72
N SER A 258 -29.98 -37.26 21.73
CA SER A 258 -28.80 -36.39 21.83
C SER A 258 -28.15 -36.30 23.22
N ASP A 259 -28.89 -36.65 24.28
CA ASP A 259 -28.40 -36.59 25.67
C ASP A 259 -27.32 -37.66 25.94
N ASP A 260 -27.56 -38.90 25.51
CA ASP A 260 -26.65 -40.02 25.76
C ASP A 260 -26.50 -40.89 24.50
N PHE A 261 -25.24 -41.18 24.13
CA PHE A 261 -24.92 -41.98 22.95
C PHE A 261 -25.40 -43.43 23.03
N HIS A 262 -25.74 -43.95 24.23
CA HIS A 262 -26.41 -45.25 24.38
C HIS A 262 -27.81 -45.27 23.76
N LEU A 263 -28.48 -44.11 23.67
CA LEU A 263 -29.84 -43.98 23.10
C LEU A 263 -29.83 -43.99 21.56
N ASP A 264 -28.73 -43.59 20.93
CA ASP A 264 -28.51 -43.80 19.51
C ASP A 264 -27.91 -45.18 19.30
N ARG A 265 -28.78 -46.17 19.08
CA ARG A 265 -28.36 -47.57 19.09
C ARG A 265 -27.44 -47.95 17.93
N HIS A 266 -27.54 -47.26 16.79
CA HIS A 266 -26.67 -47.48 15.65
C HIS A 266 -25.27 -46.91 15.93
N LEU A 267 -25.21 -45.65 16.37
CA LEU A 267 -23.95 -44.97 16.70
C LEU A 267 -23.24 -45.63 17.89
N TYR A 268 -23.97 -46.06 18.92
CA TYR A 268 -23.39 -46.84 20.03
C TYR A 268 -22.60 -48.05 19.53
N PHE A 269 -23.19 -48.90 18.67
CA PHE A 269 -22.49 -50.07 18.16
C PHE A 269 -21.37 -49.75 17.17
N ALA A 270 -21.51 -48.67 16.40
CA ALA A 270 -20.47 -48.20 15.51
C ALA A 270 -19.24 -47.67 16.27
N CYS A 271 -19.46 -46.96 17.37
CA CYS A 271 -18.43 -46.19 18.08
C CYS A 271 -17.98 -46.77 19.43
N ARG A 272 -18.57 -47.84 19.98
CA ARG A 272 -18.22 -48.36 21.33
C ARG A 272 -16.72 -48.61 21.53
N GLU A 273 -16.04 -49.17 20.55
CA GLU A 273 -14.62 -49.55 20.65
C GLU A 273 -13.71 -48.31 20.53
N ASP A 274 -14.12 -47.33 19.72
CA ASP A 274 -13.48 -46.02 19.65
C ASP A 274 -13.74 -45.17 20.91
N ARG A 275 -14.91 -45.29 21.53
CA ARG A 275 -15.25 -44.67 22.83
C ARG A 275 -14.34 -45.17 23.93
N GLU A 276 -14.07 -46.47 24.03
CA GLU A 276 -13.09 -47.00 24.99
C GLU A 276 -11.66 -46.55 24.67
N ARG A 277 -11.32 -46.33 23.39
CA ARG A 277 -9.97 -45.90 22.97
C ARG A 277 -9.66 -44.43 23.26
N TYR A 278 -10.61 -43.54 22.99
CA TYR A 278 -10.41 -42.08 23.07
C TYR A 278 -11.13 -41.40 24.25
N CYS A 279 -12.22 -42.00 24.72
CA CYS A 279 -13.19 -41.34 25.62
C CYS A 279 -13.51 -42.19 26.87
N GLU A 280 -12.59 -43.09 27.29
CA GLU A 280 -12.74 -44.01 28.43
C GLU A 280 -13.21 -43.29 29.71
N ASN A 281 -12.58 -42.14 30.00
CA ASN A 281 -12.84 -41.32 31.19
C ASN A 281 -13.99 -40.30 30.99
N THR A 282 -14.60 -40.24 29.81
CA THR A 282 -15.72 -39.33 29.52
C THR A 282 -17.03 -39.94 30.04
N PRO A 283 -17.74 -39.28 30.98
CA PRO A 283 -19.03 -39.77 31.46
C PRO A 283 -20.11 -39.66 30.37
N ALA A 284 -21.01 -40.64 30.34
CA ALA A 284 -22.20 -40.62 29.51
C ALA A 284 -23.24 -39.58 29.99
N GLY A 285 -24.13 -39.17 29.10
CA GLY A 285 -25.10 -38.08 29.33
C GLY A 285 -24.59 -36.68 28.97
N GLU A 286 -25.52 -35.73 28.86
CA GLU A 286 -25.32 -34.33 28.49
C GLU A 286 -24.59 -34.10 27.14
N GLY A 287 -24.59 -35.08 26.25
CA GLY A 287 -23.92 -35.02 24.94
C GLY A 287 -22.39 -35.18 24.99
N LYS A 288 -21.79 -35.41 26.17
CA LYS A 288 -20.33 -35.35 26.37
C LYS A 288 -19.54 -36.37 25.55
N VAL A 289 -20.07 -37.58 25.39
CA VAL A 289 -19.43 -38.64 24.59
C VAL A 289 -19.45 -38.29 23.10
N TYR A 290 -20.55 -37.75 22.56
CA TYR A 290 -20.57 -37.24 21.18
C TYR A 290 -19.50 -36.16 20.97
N LYS A 291 -19.42 -35.17 21.88
CA LYS A 291 -18.41 -34.10 21.83
C LYS A 291 -16.97 -34.64 21.81
N CYS A 292 -16.66 -35.63 22.65
CA CYS A 292 -15.37 -36.30 22.66
C CYS A 292 -15.08 -37.04 21.33
N LEU A 293 -16.04 -37.83 20.84
CA LEU A 293 -15.90 -38.59 19.60
C LEU A 293 -15.76 -37.68 18.37
N PHE A 294 -16.46 -36.54 18.30
CA PHE A 294 -16.30 -35.56 17.22
C PHE A 294 -14.87 -35.02 17.14
N ASN A 295 -14.25 -34.69 18.28
CA ASN A 295 -12.86 -34.19 18.32
C ASN A 295 -11.82 -35.19 17.81
N HIS A 296 -12.12 -36.50 17.90
CA HIS A 296 -11.25 -37.59 17.45
C HIS A 296 -11.68 -38.22 16.11
N LYS A 297 -12.73 -37.70 15.45
CA LYS A 297 -13.31 -38.26 14.21
C LYS A 297 -12.27 -38.54 13.13
N PHE A 298 -11.30 -37.65 12.96
CA PHE A 298 -10.29 -37.71 11.89
C PHE A 298 -8.95 -38.32 12.33
N GLU A 299 -8.89 -39.00 13.48
CA GLU A 299 -7.72 -39.80 13.85
C GLU A 299 -7.63 -41.08 13.00
N GLU A 300 -6.40 -41.49 12.64
CA GLU A 300 -6.18 -42.66 11.76
C GLU A 300 -6.73 -43.96 12.35
N SER A 301 -6.72 -44.07 13.68
CA SER A 301 -7.16 -45.26 14.42
C SER A 301 -8.65 -45.27 14.77
N MET A 302 -9.44 -44.26 14.36
CA MET A 302 -10.89 -44.23 14.52
C MET A 302 -11.57 -45.10 13.44
N SER A 303 -12.53 -45.95 13.82
CA SER A 303 -13.18 -46.87 12.87
C SER A 303 -14.06 -46.16 11.82
N ASP A 304 -14.07 -46.64 10.58
CA ASP A 304 -14.86 -46.04 9.49
C ASP A 304 -16.37 -46.08 9.77
N LYS A 305 -16.85 -47.13 10.45
CA LYS A 305 -18.25 -47.23 10.89
C LYS A 305 -18.60 -46.10 11.87
N CYS A 306 -17.71 -45.80 12.81
CA CYS A 306 -17.91 -44.68 13.72
C CYS A 306 -17.82 -43.33 12.98
N LYS A 307 -16.84 -43.16 12.07
CA LYS A 307 -16.72 -41.96 11.23
C LYS A 307 -17.99 -41.66 10.43
N ASP A 308 -18.59 -42.67 9.81
CA ASP A 308 -19.84 -42.55 9.05
C ASP A 308 -21.04 -42.15 9.94
N ALA A 309 -21.18 -42.82 11.09
CA ALA A 309 -22.25 -42.53 12.05
C ALA A 309 -22.13 -41.11 12.64
N LEU A 310 -20.92 -40.71 13.04
CA LEU A 310 -20.62 -39.35 13.50
C LEU A 310 -20.87 -38.31 12.40
N SER A 311 -20.49 -38.60 11.14
CA SER A 311 -20.73 -37.70 10.01
C SER A 311 -22.22 -37.48 9.77
N THR A 312 -23.01 -38.55 9.74
CA THR A 312 -24.48 -38.47 9.62
C THR A 312 -25.04 -37.61 10.75
N ARG A 313 -24.60 -37.87 11.99
CA ARG A 313 -25.02 -37.13 13.18
C ARG A 313 -24.69 -35.63 13.11
N GLN A 314 -23.49 -35.26 12.67
CA GLN A 314 -23.07 -33.85 12.51
C GLN A 314 -23.90 -33.13 11.45
N LYS A 315 -24.22 -33.79 10.32
CA LYS A 315 -25.06 -33.22 9.27
C LYS A 315 -26.50 -32.97 9.74
N LEU A 316 -27.06 -33.83 10.59
CA LEU A 316 -28.35 -33.56 11.25
C LEU A 316 -28.28 -32.34 12.19
N ILE A 317 -27.18 -32.15 12.93
CA ILE A 317 -27.00 -30.97 13.80
C ILE A 317 -26.89 -29.68 12.98
N ALA A 318 -26.30 -29.71 11.78
CA ALA A 318 -26.29 -28.55 10.87
C ALA A 318 -27.73 -28.16 10.42
N GLN A 319 -28.61 -29.14 10.20
CA GLN A 319 -30.01 -28.93 9.82
C GLN A 319 -30.90 -28.41 10.98
N ASP A 320 -30.83 -28.98 12.18
CA ASP A 320 -31.45 -28.41 13.40
C ASP A 320 -30.48 -28.52 14.60
N TYR A 321 -30.12 -27.37 15.19
CA TYR A 321 -29.16 -27.30 16.29
C TYR A 321 -29.61 -28.11 17.53
N LYS A 322 -30.91 -28.38 17.69
CA LYS A 322 -31.46 -29.15 18.83
C LYS A 322 -31.01 -30.60 18.86
N VAL A 323 -30.53 -31.14 17.74
CA VAL A 323 -29.94 -32.49 17.66
C VAL A 323 -28.64 -32.58 18.49
N SER A 324 -28.09 -31.44 18.92
CA SER A 324 -27.02 -31.31 19.91
C SER A 324 -27.57 -30.87 21.27
N TYR A 325 -27.58 -31.79 22.25
CA TYR A 325 -28.04 -31.51 23.61
C TYR A 325 -27.23 -30.39 24.27
N SER A 326 -25.91 -30.42 24.17
CA SER A 326 -25.00 -29.49 24.85
C SER A 326 -25.20 -28.06 24.37
N LEU A 327 -25.19 -27.85 23.04
CA LEU A 327 -25.45 -26.55 22.40
C LEU A 327 -26.86 -26.05 22.72
N ALA A 328 -27.88 -26.90 22.56
CA ALA A 328 -29.26 -26.53 22.79
C ALA A 328 -29.54 -26.17 24.26
N LYS A 329 -28.87 -26.83 25.22
CA LYS A 329 -28.93 -26.52 26.65
C LYS A 329 -28.21 -25.22 26.98
N ALA A 330 -26.95 -25.07 26.54
CA ALA A 330 -26.10 -23.93 26.86
C ALA A 330 -26.64 -22.61 26.28
N CYS A 331 -27.12 -22.62 25.03
CA CYS A 331 -27.58 -21.41 24.35
C CYS A 331 -29.06 -21.06 24.61
N LYS A 332 -29.86 -21.95 25.21
CA LYS A 332 -31.29 -21.71 25.58
C LYS A 332 -31.59 -20.36 26.26
N PRO A 333 -30.82 -19.89 27.27
CA PRO A 333 -31.08 -18.58 27.89
C PRO A 333 -30.77 -17.43 26.94
N ASP A 334 -29.65 -17.48 26.21
CA ASP A 334 -29.22 -16.40 25.33
C ASP A 334 -30.11 -16.26 24.08
N LEU A 335 -30.55 -17.37 23.49
CA LEU A 335 -31.53 -17.37 22.39
C LEU A 335 -32.83 -16.66 22.76
N ARG A 336 -33.32 -16.87 24.00
CA ARG A 336 -34.51 -16.19 24.54
C ARG A 336 -34.25 -14.71 24.81
N LYS A 337 -33.08 -14.39 25.41
CA LYS A 337 -32.65 -13.03 25.74
C LYS A 337 -32.51 -12.14 24.50
N TYR A 338 -31.93 -12.68 23.42
CA TYR A 338 -31.66 -11.97 22.17
C TYR A 338 -32.73 -12.16 21.09
N ARG A 339 -33.80 -12.91 21.38
CA ARG A 339 -34.93 -13.20 20.47
C ARG A 339 -34.51 -13.87 19.16
N CYS A 340 -33.55 -14.79 19.23
CA CYS A 340 -33.09 -15.61 18.09
C CYS A 340 -34.10 -16.73 17.75
N ASN A 341 -35.39 -16.41 17.65
CA ASN A 341 -36.46 -17.34 17.28
C ASN A 341 -36.90 -17.12 15.83
N MET A 342 -37.02 -18.21 15.07
CA MET A 342 -37.43 -18.21 13.65
C MET A 342 -38.82 -17.61 13.39
N ASP A 343 -39.79 -17.87 14.28
CA ASP A 343 -41.23 -17.59 14.08
C ASP A 343 -41.57 -16.13 13.75
N THR A 344 -40.69 -15.18 14.08
CA THR A 344 -40.92 -13.74 13.88
C THR A 344 -40.09 -13.09 12.78
N ALA A 345 -39.08 -13.78 12.22
CA ALA A 345 -38.08 -13.16 11.33
C ALA A 345 -38.06 -13.71 9.90
N MET A 346 -38.32 -15.01 9.69
CA MET A 346 -38.33 -15.61 8.34
C MET A 346 -39.47 -16.63 8.17
N PRO A 347 -40.65 -16.24 7.63
CA PRO A 347 -41.81 -17.13 7.48
C PRO A 347 -41.65 -18.33 6.53
N ARG A 348 -40.50 -18.44 5.84
CA ARG A 348 -40.21 -19.49 4.84
C ARG A 348 -39.26 -20.59 5.32
N ALA A 349 -38.48 -20.35 6.38
CA ALA A 349 -37.62 -21.36 6.99
C ALA A 349 -38.34 -21.95 8.20
N ARG A 350 -38.82 -23.19 8.12
CA ARG A 350 -39.58 -23.86 9.18
C ARG A 350 -38.71 -24.66 10.17
N GLU A 351 -37.40 -24.52 10.08
CA GLU A 351 -36.42 -25.38 10.75
C GLU A 351 -35.37 -24.52 11.48
N ALA A 352 -34.90 -25.02 12.63
CA ALA A 352 -34.01 -24.26 13.51
C ALA A 352 -32.53 -24.49 13.15
N LYS A 353 -32.13 -24.05 11.94
CA LYS A 353 -30.77 -24.22 11.40
C LYS A 353 -29.67 -23.71 12.33
N LEU A 354 -28.55 -24.43 12.36
CA LEU A 354 -27.35 -24.08 13.14
C LEU A 354 -26.76 -22.73 12.71
N SER A 355 -26.66 -22.47 11.41
CA SER A 355 -26.09 -21.23 10.88
C SER A 355 -26.79 -19.97 11.38
N TYR A 356 -28.13 -19.98 11.45
CA TYR A 356 -28.89 -18.87 12.02
C TYR A 356 -28.62 -18.64 13.51
N LEU A 357 -28.47 -19.72 14.29
CA LEU A 357 -28.11 -19.61 15.72
C LEU A 357 -26.76 -18.92 15.88
N LEU A 358 -25.75 -19.38 15.11
CA LEU A 358 -24.40 -18.83 15.14
C LEU A 358 -24.41 -17.34 14.77
N LEU A 359 -25.00 -16.99 13.62
CA LEU A 359 -25.08 -15.60 13.14
C LEU A 359 -25.89 -14.68 14.07
N CYS A 360 -27.01 -15.15 14.65
CA CYS A 360 -27.84 -14.32 15.51
C CYS A 360 -27.15 -13.97 16.84
N LEU A 361 -26.45 -14.94 17.44
CA LEU A 361 -25.72 -14.74 18.69
C LEU A 361 -24.42 -13.96 18.47
N GLU A 362 -23.72 -14.16 17.35
CA GLU A 362 -22.54 -13.36 17.00
C GLU A 362 -22.89 -11.88 16.75
N ALA A 363 -24.02 -11.63 16.09
CA ALA A 363 -24.55 -10.28 15.96
C ALA A 363 -24.85 -9.62 17.32
N ALA A 364 -25.08 -10.38 18.40
CA ALA A 364 -25.19 -9.85 19.76
C ALA A 364 -23.79 -9.54 20.35
N VAL A 365 -22.83 -10.44 20.18
CA VAL A 365 -21.43 -10.27 20.63
C VAL A 365 -20.78 -9.04 20.00
N HIS A 366 -20.85 -8.87 18.67
CA HIS A 366 -20.32 -7.66 18.00
C HIS A 366 -21.00 -6.35 18.44
N ARG A 367 -22.26 -6.40 18.90
CA ARG A 367 -22.96 -5.25 19.51
C ARG A 367 -22.57 -4.99 20.97
N GLY A 368 -21.53 -5.66 21.48
CA GLY A 368 -21.04 -5.53 22.85
C GLY A 368 -21.95 -6.18 23.90
N GLN A 369 -22.82 -7.12 23.48
CA GLN A 369 -23.77 -7.78 24.37
C GLN A 369 -23.19 -9.11 24.90
N THR A 370 -23.53 -9.47 26.13
CA THR A 370 -22.97 -10.63 26.83
C THR A 370 -23.72 -11.94 26.56
N VAL A 371 -23.21 -12.77 25.66
CA VAL A 371 -23.59 -14.20 25.56
C VAL A 371 -22.86 -14.98 26.67
N SER A 372 -23.46 -16.05 27.18
CA SER A 372 -22.85 -16.90 28.21
C SER A 372 -21.59 -17.61 27.71
N SER A 373 -20.58 -17.79 28.58
CA SER A 373 -19.33 -18.47 28.24
C SER A 373 -19.54 -19.95 27.87
N GLU A 374 -20.57 -20.59 28.42
CA GLU A 374 -20.97 -21.96 28.06
C GLU A 374 -21.51 -22.01 26.63
N CYS A 375 -22.42 -21.10 26.25
CA CYS A 375 -22.91 -21.01 24.88
C CYS A 375 -21.82 -20.63 23.88
N GLN A 376 -20.96 -19.64 24.22
CA GLN A 376 -19.82 -19.26 23.37
C GLN A 376 -18.83 -20.43 23.16
N GLY A 377 -18.57 -21.23 24.19
CA GLY A 377 -17.74 -22.44 24.06
C GLY A 377 -18.33 -23.45 23.07
N GLU A 378 -19.63 -23.76 23.19
CA GLU A 378 -20.31 -24.65 22.24
C GLU A 378 -20.33 -24.04 20.81
N MET A 379 -20.59 -22.74 20.65
CA MET A 379 -20.53 -22.07 19.36
C MET A 379 -19.16 -22.23 18.68
N LEU A 380 -18.06 -22.04 19.42
CA LEU A 380 -16.70 -22.20 18.90
C LEU A 380 -16.41 -23.64 18.44
N ASP A 381 -16.87 -24.64 19.19
CA ASP A 381 -16.67 -26.05 18.83
C ASP A 381 -17.44 -26.41 17.54
N TYR A 382 -18.66 -25.92 17.36
CA TYR A 382 -19.43 -26.11 16.12
C TYR A 382 -18.87 -25.32 14.93
N ARG A 383 -18.31 -24.13 15.15
CA ARG A 383 -17.59 -23.38 14.10
C ARG A 383 -16.34 -24.12 13.62
N ARG A 384 -15.54 -24.65 14.55
CA ARG A 384 -14.37 -25.49 14.19
C ARG A 384 -14.81 -26.71 13.39
N MET A 385 -15.88 -27.37 13.82
CA MET A 385 -16.43 -28.54 13.13
C MET A 385 -16.80 -28.24 11.66
N LEU A 386 -17.45 -27.10 11.41
CA LEU A 386 -17.79 -26.62 10.06
C LEU A 386 -16.56 -26.25 9.21
N MET A 387 -15.49 -25.71 9.82
CA MET A 387 -14.21 -25.45 9.14
C MET A 387 -13.35 -26.69 8.95
N GLU A 388 -13.48 -27.73 9.77
CA GLU A 388 -12.73 -28.98 9.61
C GLU A 388 -13.33 -29.90 8.53
N ASP A 389 -14.66 -29.88 8.36
CA ASP A 389 -15.41 -30.79 7.49
C ASP A 389 -16.41 -30.03 6.61
N TYR A 390 -15.98 -29.75 5.37
CA TYR A 390 -16.80 -29.07 4.36
C TYR A 390 -18.12 -29.81 4.04
N SER A 391 -18.21 -31.13 4.31
CA SER A 391 -19.41 -31.91 4.03
C SER A 391 -20.58 -31.59 4.97
N LEU A 392 -20.35 -30.79 6.01
CA LEU A 392 -21.38 -30.30 6.92
C LEU A 392 -22.12 -29.07 6.40
N SER A 393 -21.67 -28.46 5.29
CA SER A 393 -22.39 -27.41 4.56
C SER A 393 -22.95 -27.97 3.25
N PRO A 394 -24.27 -28.27 3.18
CA PRO A 394 -24.91 -28.73 1.95
C PRO A 394 -24.72 -27.77 0.77
N GLU A 395 -24.67 -26.46 1.05
CA GLU A 395 -24.43 -25.42 0.06
C GLU A 395 -23.06 -25.57 -0.63
N ILE A 396 -22.00 -25.96 0.08
CA ILE A 396 -20.69 -26.29 -0.52
C ILE A 396 -20.77 -27.60 -1.32
N VAL A 397 -21.36 -28.65 -0.75
CA VAL A 397 -21.46 -29.99 -1.38
C VAL A 397 -22.27 -29.96 -2.69
N LEU A 398 -23.26 -29.08 -2.77
CA LEU A 398 -24.08 -28.84 -3.97
C LEU A 398 -23.40 -27.93 -4.97
N HIS A 399 -22.91 -26.76 -4.54
CA HIS A 399 -22.47 -25.71 -5.48
C HIS A 399 -21.00 -25.81 -5.89
N CYS A 400 -20.14 -26.43 -5.08
CA CYS A 400 -18.68 -26.49 -5.33
C CYS A 400 -18.19 -27.83 -5.87
N ARG A 401 -19.09 -28.77 -6.22
CA ARG A 401 -18.74 -30.15 -6.58
C ARG A 401 -17.77 -30.20 -7.78
N GLY A 402 -18.02 -29.39 -8.81
CA GLY A 402 -17.18 -29.33 -10.00
C GLY A 402 -15.78 -28.80 -9.71
N GLU A 403 -15.66 -27.74 -8.90
CA GLU A 403 -14.37 -27.17 -8.51
C GLU A 403 -13.59 -28.09 -7.56
N ILE A 404 -14.28 -28.81 -6.66
CA ILE A 404 -13.66 -29.85 -5.84
C ILE A 404 -13.07 -30.93 -6.75
N ASP A 405 -13.88 -31.59 -7.59
CA ASP A 405 -13.45 -32.74 -8.40
C ASP A 405 -12.35 -32.38 -9.43
N THR A 406 -12.30 -31.13 -9.89
CA THR A 406 -11.35 -30.69 -10.95
C THR A 406 -10.10 -29.97 -10.43
N HIS A 407 -10.12 -29.38 -9.23
CA HIS A 407 -9.02 -28.54 -8.73
C HIS A 407 -8.49 -28.94 -7.35
N CYS A 408 -9.21 -29.79 -6.61
CA CYS A 408 -8.80 -30.34 -5.33
C CYS A 408 -8.66 -31.86 -5.47
N SER A 409 -7.52 -32.42 -5.09
CA SER A 409 -7.13 -33.81 -5.42
C SER A 409 -7.87 -34.87 -4.58
N GLY A 410 -9.20 -34.82 -4.57
CA GLY A 410 -10.07 -35.58 -3.68
C GLY A 410 -10.44 -34.83 -2.39
N LEU A 411 -11.22 -35.51 -1.56
CA LEU A 411 -11.78 -34.97 -0.33
C LEU A 411 -10.76 -35.05 0.81
N HIS A 412 -10.22 -33.91 1.23
CA HIS A 412 -9.26 -33.81 2.32
C HIS A 412 -9.90 -33.24 3.59
N HIS A 413 -9.78 -33.96 4.71
CA HIS A 413 -10.27 -33.56 6.03
C HIS A 413 -9.39 -32.47 6.69
N LYS A 414 -9.79 -32.04 7.90
CA LYS A 414 -9.11 -30.98 8.68
C LYS A 414 -9.01 -29.66 7.89
N GLY A 415 -10.09 -29.25 7.23
CA GLY A 415 -10.20 -27.97 6.52
C GLY A 415 -9.43 -27.84 5.20
N ARG A 416 -8.59 -28.82 4.84
CA ARG A 416 -7.77 -28.79 3.61
C ARG A 416 -8.58 -28.61 2.32
N THR A 417 -9.79 -29.18 2.24
CA THR A 417 -10.70 -28.99 1.09
C THR A 417 -11.21 -27.55 1.00
N LEU A 418 -11.59 -26.93 2.11
CA LEU A 418 -12.02 -25.52 2.14
C LEU A 418 -10.88 -24.61 1.73
N HIS A 419 -9.68 -24.79 2.28
CA HIS A 419 -8.48 -24.06 1.87
C HIS A 419 -8.14 -24.22 0.39
N CYS A 420 -8.31 -25.43 -0.17
CA CYS A 420 -8.15 -25.63 -1.59
C CYS A 420 -9.16 -24.80 -2.42
N LEU A 421 -10.43 -24.73 -2.00
CA LEU A 421 -11.43 -23.86 -2.62
C LEU A 421 -11.11 -22.37 -2.44
N MET A 422 -10.64 -21.95 -1.27
CA MET A 422 -10.17 -20.57 -1.01
C MET A 422 -9.02 -20.19 -1.95
N ARG A 423 -8.06 -21.10 -2.14
CA ARG A 423 -6.94 -20.94 -3.08
C ARG A 423 -7.41 -20.82 -4.53
N VAL A 424 -8.36 -21.66 -4.96
CA VAL A 424 -8.96 -21.56 -6.31
C VAL A 424 -9.68 -20.21 -6.48
N SER A 425 -10.35 -19.73 -5.43
CA SER A 425 -11.02 -18.41 -5.42
C SER A 425 -10.02 -17.28 -5.58
N ARG A 426 -8.87 -17.37 -4.88
CA ARG A 426 -7.78 -16.39 -4.93
C ARG A 426 -7.06 -16.38 -6.27
N ASP A 427 -6.57 -17.54 -6.71
CA ASP A 427 -5.54 -17.61 -7.75
C ASP A 427 -6.11 -17.69 -9.17
N LYS A 428 -7.40 -18.01 -9.33
CA LYS A 428 -8.03 -18.08 -10.67
C LYS A 428 -9.13 -17.05 -10.89
N GLY A 429 -9.92 -16.69 -9.87
CA GLY A 429 -11.15 -15.91 -10.07
C GLY A 429 -12.22 -16.59 -10.93
N ILE A 430 -12.03 -17.88 -11.26
CA ILE A 430 -12.90 -18.73 -12.09
C ILE A 430 -13.55 -19.75 -11.15
N LEU A 431 -14.35 -19.25 -10.21
CA LEU A 431 -15.25 -20.06 -9.39
C LEU A 431 -16.67 -19.69 -9.79
N GLU A 432 -17.57 -20.65 -9.94
CA GLU A 432 -18.95 -20.31 -10.27
C GLU A 432 -19.53 -19.44 -9.14
N GLY A 433 -20.27 -18.39 -9.50
CA GLY A 433 -20.76 -17.40 -8.52
C GLY A 433 -21.64 -18.01 -7.41
N HIS A 434 -22.16 -19.22 -7.63
CA HIS A 434 -22.86 -20.01 -6.61
C HIS A 434 -21.89 -20.63 -5.59
N CYS A 435 -20.79 -21.28 -6.01
CA CYS A 435 -19.80 -21.81 -5.08
C CYS A 435 -19.05 -20.68 -4.34
N GLN A 436 -18.64 -19.61 -5.04
CA GLN A 436 -17.99 -18.48 -4.38
C GLN A 436 -18.88 -17.87 -3.28
N LYS A 437 -20.19 -17.76 -3.53
CA LYS A 437 -21.16 -17.29 -2.53
C LYS A 437 -21.30 -18.28 -1.38
N ALA A 438 -21.41 -19.59 -1.65
CA ALA A 438 -21.49 -20.62 -0.62
C ALA A 438 -20.25 -20.60 0.30
N LEU A 439 -19.05 -20.47 -0.28
CA LEU A 439 -17.79 -20.36 0.46
C LEU A 439 -17.72 -19.08 1.30
N GLN A 440 -18.14 -17.93 0.76
CA GLN A 440 -18.23 -16.69 1.53
C GLN A 440 -19.23 -16.80 2.69
N THR A 441 -20.39 -17.43 2.48
CA THR A 441 -21.38 -17.68 3.53
C THR A 441 -20.81 -18.58 4.63
N LEU A 442 -20.13 -19.68 4.29
CA LEU A 442 -19.50 -20.55 5.27
C LEU A 442 -18.46 -19.80 6.11
N ILE A 443 -17.58 -19.01 5.49
CA ILE A 443 -16.57 -18.21 6.20
C ILE A 443 -17.22 -17.18 7.14
N GLN A 444 -18.38 -16.62 6.77
CA GLN A 444 -19.15 -15.72 7.64
C GLN A 444 -19.84 -16.43 8.80
N GLU A 445 -20.31 -17.67 8.61
CA GLU A 445 -20.92 -18.48 9.67
C GLU A 445 -19.87 -18.97 10.69
N THR A 446 -18.68 -19.33 10.19
CA THR A 446 -17.58 -19.86 11.00
C THR A 446 -16.72 -18.78 11.65
N ASP A 447 -16.61 -17.60 11.05
CA ASP A 447 -15.85 -16.44 11.54
C ASP A 447 -14.42 -16.76 12.07
N PRO A 448 -13.56 -17.39 11.24
CA PRO A 448 -12.17 -17.67 11.62
C PRO A 448 -11.32 -16.40 11.79
N GLY A 449 -11.81 -15.23 11.36
CA GLY A 449 -11.16 -13.93 11.60
C GLY A 449 -11.25 -13.48 13.06
N ALA A 450 -12.31 -13.85 13.78
CA ALA A 450 -12.44 -13.61 15.21
C ALA A 450 -11.58 -14.55 16.08
N ASP A 451 -11.39 -15.80 15.67
CA ASP A 451 -10.52 -16.75 16.37
C ASP A 451 -9.91 -17.76 15.40
N TYR A 452 -8.62 -17.58 15.09
CA TYR A 452 -7.87 -18.45 14.17
C TYR A 452 -7.87 -19.94 14.59
N ARG A 453 -8.17 -20.28 15.85
CA ARG A 453 -8.28 -21.68 16.35
C ARG A 453 -9.54 -22.41 15.88
N ILE A 454 -10.43 -21.71 15.19
CA ILE A 454 -11.55 -22.27 14.43
C ILE A 454 -11.02 -22.92 13.14
N ASP A 455 -10.01 -22.29 12.53
CA ASP A 455 -9.32 -22.82 11.35
C ASP A 455 -8.16 -23.74 11.78
N ARG A 456 -8.44 -25.04 11.80
CA ARG A 456 -7.44 -26.05 12.17
C ARG A 456 -6.27 -26.12 11.18
N ALA A 457 -6.49 -25.88 9.89
CA ALA A 457 -5.43 -25.99 8.88
C ALA A 457 -4.46 -24.80 8.99
N LEU A 458 -4.98 -23.60 9.21
CA LEU A 458 -4.18 -22.42 9.53
C LEU A 458 -3.42 -22.59 10.87
N ASN A 459 -4.11 -23.06 11.92
CA ASN A 459 -3.52 -23.27 13.24
C ASN A 459 -2.37 -24.32 13.20
N GLU A 460 -2.59 -25.49 12.59
CA GLU A 460 -1.56 -26.53 12.43
C GLU A 460 -0.36 -26.03 11.59
N ALA A 461 -0.58 -25.17 10.57
CA ALA A 461 0.50 -24.61 9.74
C ALA A 461 1.29 -23.49 10.45
N CYS A 462 0.63 -22.64 11.22
CA CYS A 462 1.22 -21.43 11.80
C CYS A 462 1.76 -21.59 13.24
N GLU A 463 1.56 -22.74 13.90
CA GLU A 463 1.98 -22.99 15.30
C GLU A 463 3.45 -22.57 15.59
N SER A 464 4.37 -22.87 14.68
CA SER A 464 5.80 -22.50 14.81
C SER A 464 6.04 -20.98 14.77
N VAL A 465 5.31 -20.27 13.90
CA VAL A 465 5.37 -18.80 13.75
C VAL A 465 4.74 -18.14 14.98
N ILE A 466 3.62 -18.68 15.49
CA ILE A 466 2.94 -18.19 16.70
C ILE A 466 3.88 -18.29 17.91
N GLN A 467 4.53 -19.44 18.11
CA GLN A 467 5.44 -19.66 19.24
C GLN A 467 6.71 -18.80 19.19
N THR A 468 7.21 -18.46 17.99
CA THR A 468 8.48 -17.74 17.81
C THR A 468 8.32 -16.22 17.67
N ALA A 469 7.26 -15.75 17.02
CA ALA A 469 7.00 -14.33 16.75
C ALA A 469 5.86 -13.76 17.61
N CYS A 470 4.71 -14.44 17.68
CA CYS A 470 3.48 -13.92 18.31
C CYS A 470 3.26 -14.32 19.78
N LYS A 471 4.26 -14.95 20.42
CA LYS A 471 4.27 -15.41 21.84
C LYS A 471 3.71 -14.41 22.88
N HIS A 472 3.80 -13.12 22.61
CA HIS A 472 3.39 -12.06 23.52
C HIS A 472 1.88 -11.80 23.52
N ILE A 473 1.15 -12.33 22.55
CA ILE A 473 -0.31 -12.22 22.40
C ILE A 473 -0.97 -13.45 23.05
N ARG A 474 -2.18 -13.29 23.59
CA ARG A 474 -2.91 -14.38 24.24
C ARG A 474 -3.55 -15.32 23.21
N ASN A 475 -3.45 -16.63 23.42
CA ASN A 475 -4.08 -17.63 22.54
C ASN A 475 -5.60 -17.40 22.42
N GLY A 476 -6.08 -17.25 21.17
CA GLY A 476 -7.48 -16.94 20.86
C GLY A 476 -7.83 -15.44 20.87
N ASP A 477 -6.84 -14.55 20.97
CA ASP A 477 -7.04 -13.12 20.73
C ASP A 477 -7.01 -12.83 19.22
N PRO A 478 -7.98 -12.08 18.65
CA PRO A 478 -7.97 -11.65 17.24
C PRO A 478 -6.65 -11.00 16.79
N MET A 479 -5.89 -10.39 17.71
CA MET A 479 -4.59 -9.78 17.40
C MET A 479 -3.53 -10.78 16.90
N ILE A 480 -3.69 -12.10 17.14
CA ILE A 480 -2.77 -13.12 16.60
C ILE A 480 -2.76 -13.09 15.07
N LEU A 481 -3.91 -12.91 14.42
CA LEU A 481 -3.97 -12.86 12.96
C LEU A 481 -3.26 -11.62 12.41
N SER A 482 -3.36 -10.47 13.10
CA SER A 482 -2.58 -9.26 12.75
C SER A 482 -1.07 -9.52 12.86
N CYS A 483 -0.62 -10.14 13.96
CA CYS A 483 0.80 -10.46 14.15
C CYS A 483 1.33 -11.45 13.10
N LEU A 484 0.53 -12.45 12.71
CA LEU A 484 0.91 -13.36 11.62
C LEU A 484 1.03 -12.61 10.28
N MET A 485 0.11 -11.70 9.97
CA MET A 485 0.18 -10.83 8.78
C MET A 485 1.37 -9.86 8.81
N GLU A 486 1.70 -9.29 9.97
CA GLU A 486 2.88 -8.44 10.16
C GLU A 486 4.21 -9.19 9.93
N HIS A 487 4.22 -10.51 10.13
CA HIS A 487 5.39 -11.36 9.90
C HIS A 487 5.43 -12.05 8.53
N LEU A 488 4.43 -11.86 7.66
CA LEU A 488 4.23 -12.58 6.40
C LEU A 488 5.49 -12.65 5.51
N TYR A 489 6.24 -11.54 5.37
CA TYR A 489 7.44 -11.47 4.54
C TYR A 489 8.76 -11.46 5.34
N THR A 490 8.72 -11.93 6.60
CA THR A 490 9.91 -12.06 7.45
C THR A 490 10.48 -13.47 7.41
N ASP A 491 11.76 -13.60 7.77
CA ASP A 491 12.48 -14.87 7.92
C ASP A 491 11.88 -15.84 8.95
N LYS A 492 10.89 -15.39 9.73
CA LYS A 492 10.13 -16.18 10.70
C LYS A 492 8.90 -16.86 10.11
N MET A 493 8.46 -16.48 8.91
CA MET A 493 7.31 -17.09 8.25
C MET A 493 7.68 -18.44 7.64
N VAL A 494 6.72 -19.37 7.62
CA VAL A 494 6.85 -20.68 6.99
C VAL A 494 5.89 -20.74 5.80
N GLU A 495 6.34 -21.27 4.66
CA GLU A 495 5.60 -21.34 3.39
C GLU A 495 4.16 -21.91 3.55
N ASP A 496 3.99 -22.99 4.31
CA ASP A 496 2.67 -23.56 4.61
C ASP A 496 1.76 -22.60 5.39
N CYS A 497 2.31 -21.84 6.35
CA CYS A 497 1.55 -20.83 7.09
C CYS A 497 1.21 -19.64 6.20
N GLU A 498 2.17 -19.13 5.42
CA GLU A 498 2.01 -18.05 4.45
C GLU A 498 0.85 -18.34 3.49
N HIS A 499 0.84 -19.53 2.88
CA HIS A 499 -0.20 -19.94 1.93
C HIS A 499 -1.59 -20.00 2.57
N ARG A 500 -1.74 -20.62 3.75
CA ARG A 500 -3.02 -20.74 4.46
C ARG A 500 -3.54 -19.39 4.94
N LEU A 501 -2.63 -18.53 5.42
CA LEU A 501 -2.95 -17.19 5.88
C LEU A 501 -3.44 -16.31 4.73
N LEU A 502 -2.76 -16.34 3.57
CA LEU A 502 -3.18 -15.62 2.37
C LEU A 502 -4.48 -16.15 1.75
N GLU A 503 -4.76 -17.45 1.87
CA GLU A 503 -6.05 -18.04 1.43
C GLU A 503 -7.22 -17.47 2.24
N LEU A 504 -7.06 -17.31 3.55
CA LEU A 504 -8.08 -16.71 4.42
C LEU A 504 -8.17 -15.18 4.27
N GLN A 505 -7.01 -14.50 4.18
CA GLN A 505 -6.90 -13.04 4.03
C GLN A 505 -7.62 -12.52 2.77
N TYR A 506 -7.69 -13.33 1.71
CA TYR A 506 -8.46 -13.02 0.50
C TYR A 506 -9.94 -12.68 0.80
N PHE A 507 -10.56 -13.36 1.77
CA PHE A 507 -11.96 -13.15 2.16
C PHE A 507 -12.09 -12.03 3.18
N ILE A 508 -11.22 -11.99 4.20
CA ILE A 508 -11.21 -10.94 5.25
C ILE A 508 -11.01 -9.55 4.63
N SER A 509 -10.13 -9.42 3.64
CA SER A 509 -9.91 -8.16 2.93
C SER A 509 -11.10 -7.70 2.06
N ARG A 510 -11.95 -8.63 1.60
CA ARG A 510 -13.11 -8.32 0.73
C ARG A 510 -14.38 -8.01 1.51
N ASP A 511 -14.58 -8.62 2.67
CA ASP A 511 -15.70 -8.30 3.56
C ASP A 511 -15.22 -7.75 4.90
N TRP A 512 -15.37 -6.43 5.07
CA TRP A 512 -15.04 -5.69 6.30
C TRP A 512 -15.77 -6.19 7.56
N LYS A 513 -16.81 -7.03 7.44
CA LYS A 513 -17.45 -7.71 8.58
C LYS A 513 -16.59 -8.83 9.18
N LEU A 514 -15.67 -9.39 8.40
CA LEU A 514 -14.78 -10.50 8.78
C LEU A 514 -13.46 -10.04 9.41
N ASP A 515 -13.17 -8.74 9.44
CA ASP A 515 -12.11 -8.17 10.28
C ASP A 515 -12.75 -7.64 11.58
N PRO A 516 -12.54 -8.29 12.73
CA PRO A 516 -13.21 -7.93 13.99
C PRO A 516 -12.81 -6.55 14.52
N ILE A 517 -11.59 -6.10 14.22
CA ILE A 517 -11.03 -4.85 14.74
C ILE A 517 -11.59 -3.69 13.91
N LEU A 518 -11.48 -3.80 12.58
CA LEU A 518 -12.08 -2.88 11.62
C LEU A 518 -13.59 -2.76 11.83
N TYR A 519 -14.33 -3.86 11.93
CA TYR A 519 -15.77 -3.81 12.15
C TYR A 519 -16.09 -3.06 13.45
N LYS A 520 -15.47 -3.45 14.56
CA LYS A 520 -15.71 -2.84 15.89
C LYS A 520 -15.35 -1.35 15.96
N LYS A 521 -14.29 -0.92 15.28
CA LYS A 521 -13.88 0.51 15.26
C LYS A 521 -14.69 1.34 14.26
N CYS A 522 -15.09 0.78 13.12
CA CYS A 522 -15.72 1.53 12.03
C CYS A 522 -17.23 1.40 11.89
N GLN A 523 -17.93 0.46 12.58
CA GLN A 523 -19.37 0.23 12.40
C GLN A 523 -20.24 1.51 12.54
N ASN A 524 -19.93 2.35 13.53
CA ASN A 524 -20.63 3.63 13.76
C ASN A 524 -20.37 4.67 12.65
N ASP A 525 -19.19 4.65 12.04
CA ASP A 525 -18.86 5.52 10.92
C ASP A 525 -19.46 4.98 9.61
N ALA A 526 -19.38 3.68 9.36
CA ALA A 526 -19.96 3.01 8.20
C ALA A 526 -21.49 3.23 8.11
N SER A 527 -22.21 3.09 9.22
CA SER A 527 -23.65 3.37 9.28
C SER A 527 -23.98 4.86 9.09
N ARG A 528 -23.19 5.76 9.68
CA ARG A 528 -23.39 7.23 9.64
C ARG A 528 -23.00 7.89 8.32
N ILE A 529 -22.03 7.33 7.60
CA ILE A 529 -21.38 7.93 6.42
C ILE A 529 -21.61 7.11 5.17
N CYS A 530 -21.51 5.78 5.27
CA CYS A 530 -21.64 4.83 4.15
C CYS A 530 -23.03 4.15 4.09
N HIS A 531 -23.95 4.56 4.97
CA HIS A 531 -25.33 4.07 5.04
C HIS A 531 -25.45 2.53 5.15
N THR A 532 -24.50 1.89 5.84
CA THR A 532 -24.50 0.43 6.01
C THR A 532 -25.49 -0.02 7.07
N HIS A 533 -26.17 -1.13 6.76
CA HIS A 533 -27.04 -1.84 7.69
C HIS A 533 -26.24 -2.71 8.69
N GLY A 534 -26.94 -3.31 9.66
CA GLY A 534 -26.32 -4.10 10.74
C GLY A 534 -25.61 -5.37 10.25
N TRP A 535 -24.82 -6.00 11.13
CA TRP A 535 -24.00 -7.19 10.81
C TRP A 535 -24.80 -8.31 10.12
N ASN A 536 -26.02 -8.58 10.60
CA ASN A 536 -26.93 -9.63 10.10
C ASN A 536 -27.81 -9.21 8.91
N GLU A 537 -27.72 -7.96 8.42
CA GLU A 537 -28.45 -7.51 7.24
C GLU A 537 -27.52 -7.54 6.02
N THR A 538 -27.71 -8.53 5.15
CA THR A 538 -27.12 -8.55 3.80
C THR A 538 -27.90 -7.58 2.91
N SER A 539 -27.38 -6.39 2.69
CA SER A 539 -27.86 -5.53 1.61
C SER A 539 -27.51 -6.20 0.27
N GLU A 540 -28.49 -6.80 -0.41
CA GLU A 540 -28.31 -7.47 -1.72
C GLU A 540 -27.77 -6.55 -2.84
N PHE A 541 -27.63 -5.25 -2.56
CA PHE A 541 -27.31 -4.20 -3.53
C PHE A 541 -25.89 -3.60 -3.42
N MET A 542 -25.03 -4.07 -2.49
CA MET A 542 -23.69 -3.48 -2.31
C MET A 542 -22.57 -4.49 -2.61
N PRO A 543 -21.64 -4.21 -3.55
CA PRO A 543 -20.54 -5.12 -3.87
C PRO A 543 -19.58 -5.36 -2.70
N PRO A 544 -18.89 -6.53 -2.65
CA PRO A 544 -17.75 -6.73 -1.75
C PRO A 544 -16.72 -5.59 -1.88
N GLY A 545 -16.11 -5.18 -0.77
CA GLY A 545 -15.16 -4.06 -0.71
C GLY A 545 -15.75 -2.64 -0.78
N ALA A 546 -17.01 -2.45 -1.21
CA ALA A 546 -17.60 -1.12 -1.39
C ALA A 546 -17.65 -0.28 -0.10
N VAL A 547 -17.91 -0.91 1.05
CA VAL A 547 -17.90 -0.23 2.35
C VAL A 547 -16.50 0.24 2.73
N PHE A 548 -15.47 -0.59 2.51
CA PHE A 548 -14.09 -0.21 2.76
C PHE A 548 -13.65 0.97 1.87
N SER A 549 -13.99 0.94 0.58
CA SER A 549 -13.75 2.05 -0.36
C SER A 549 -14.44 3.35 0.10
N CYS A 550 -15.65 3.26 0.66
CA CYS A 550 -16.34 4.40 1.25
C CYS A 550 -15.63 4.93 2.51
N LEU A 551 -15.26 4.06 3.45
CA LEU A 551 -14.52 4.44 4.66
C LEU A 551 -13.19 5.10 4.29
N TYR A 552 -12.41 4.47 3.41
CA TYR A 552 -11.18 5.00 2.81
C TYR A 552 -11.36 6.43 2.29
N ARG A 553 -12.34 6.66 1.40
CA ARG A 553 -12.63 7.99 0.83
C ARG A 553 -12.99 9.05 1.89
N HIS A 554 -13.38 8.65 3.10
CA HIS A 554 -13.72 9.54 4.21
C HIS A 554 -12.62 9.64 5.30
N ALA A 555 -11.61 8.77 5.28
CA ALA A 555 -10.42 8.84 6.13
C ALA A 555 -9.53 10.06 5.83
N TYR A 556 -9.53 10.51 4.56
CA TYR A 556 -8.63 11.54 4.04
C TYR A 556 -9.33 12.87 3.66
N ARG A 557 -10.61 13.06 3.99
CA ARG A 557 -11.29 14.35 3.73
C ARG A 557 -10.76 15.49 4.57
N THR A 558 -10.55 16.65 3.96
CA THR A 558 -10.36 17.92 4.68
C THR A 558 -11.67 18.39 5.32
N GLU A 559 -11.58 19.29 6.31
CA GLU A 559 -12.73 19.77 7.09
C GLU A 559 -13.77 20.50 6.20
N MET A 560 -13.31 21.11 5.11
CA MET A 560 -14.12 21.77 4.08
C MET A 560 -14.83 20.78 3.13
N GLN A 561 -14.43 19.51 3.10
CA GLN A 561 -14.95 18.49 2.17
C GLN A 561 -16.04 17.59 2.77
N GLY A 562 -16.45 17.81 4.02
CA GLY A 562 -17.59 17.14 4.65
C GLY A 562 -17.24 16.18 5.80
N ARG A 563 -18.13 15.22 6.08
CA ARG A 563 -18.04 14.35 7.27
C ARG A 563 -16.81 13.42 7.23
N ARG A 564 -15.98 13.49 8.27
CA ARG A 564 -14.78 12.66 8.52
C ARG A 564 -15.11 11.42 9.37
N LEU A 565 -14.26 10.39 9.26
CA LEU A 565 -14.23 9.26 10.19
C LEU A 565 -13.84 9.69 11.62
N SER A 566 -14.14 8.84 12.60
CA SER A 566 -13.53 8.88 13.93
C SER A 566 -12.03 8.55 13.88
N ARG A 567 -11.26 8.97 14.89
CA ARG A 567 -9.81 8.71 14.98
C ARG A 567 -9.51 7.21 14.93
N ASP A 568 -10.20 6.43 15.77
CA ASP A 568 -10.03 4.98 15.85
C ASP A 568 -10.32 4.28 14.51
N CYS A 569 -11.43 4.62 13.84
CA CYS A 569 -11.74 4.05 12.54
C CYS A 569 -10.73 4.47 11.46
N LYS A 570 -10.23 5.72 11.49
CA LYS A 570 -9.19 6.16 10.54
C LYS A 570 -7.91 5.35 10.69
N THR A 571 -7.39 5.20 11.91
CA THR A 571 -6.18 4.41 12.17
C THR A 571 -6.34 2.96 11.72
N GLU A 572 -7.52 2.39 11.91
CA GLU A 572 -7.82 1.01 11.53
C GLU A 572 -7.92 0.84 10.00
N VAL A 573 -8.51 1.80 9.29
CA VAL A 573 -8.49 1.84 7.81
C VAL A 573 -7.04 1.95 7.30
N GLN A 574 -6.18 2.74 7.96
CA GLN A 574 -4.75 2.84 7.60
C GLN A 574 -4.00 1.52 7.81
N ARG A 575 -4.23 0.79 8.92
CA ARG A 575 -3.66 -0.56 9.14
C ARG A 575 -4.00 -1.51 7.98
N ILE A 576 -5.26 -1.51 7.57
CA ILE A 576 -5.74 -2.38 6.49
C ILE A 576 -5.15 -2.00 5.13
N LEU A 577 -4.95 -0.70 4.84
CA LEU A 577 -4.26 -0.28 3.61
C LEU A 577 -2.81 -0.79 3.59
N HIS A 578 -2.09 -0.62 4.69
CA HIS A 578 -0.71 -1.10 4.81
C HIS A 578 -0.62 -2.63 4.63
N GLN A 579 -1.53 -3.40 5.25
CA GLN A 579 -1.59 -4.85 5.03
C GLN A 579 -1.96 -5.27 3.59
N ARG A 580 -2.69 -4.43 2.84
CA ARG A 580 -2.99 -4.69 1.41
C ARG A 580 -1.86 -4.28 0.47
N ALA A 581 -1.14 -3.20 0.79
CA ALA A 581 0.07 -2.79 0.06
C ALA A 581 1.20 -3.82 0.16
N LEU A 582 1.12 -4.74 1.14
CA LEU A 582 2.01 -5.89 1.26
C LEU A 582 1.54 -7.11 0.42
N ASP A 583 0.24 -7.24 0.09
CA ASP A 583 -0.36 -8.38 -0.65
C ASP A 583 -0.65 -8.04 -2.13
N VAL A 584 0.22 -7.25 -2.78
CA VAL A 584 -0.05 -6.73 -4.14
C VAL A 584 0.18 -7.81 -5.21
N LYS A 585 -0.76 -8.76 -5.30
CA LYS A 585 -1.25 -9.16 -6.62
C LYS A 585 -2.11 -8.00 -7.15
N LEU A 586 -1.88 -7.62 -8.40
CA LEU A 586 -2.49 -6.52 -9.16
C LEU A 586 -3.84 -6.00 -8.62
N ASP A 587 -3.93 -4.69 -8.36
CA ASP A 587 -5.14 -4.02 -7.87
C ASP A 587 -6.39 -4.34 -8.76
N PRO A 588 -7.58 -4.58 -8.18
CA PRO A 588 -8.77 -4.93 -8.95
C PRO A 588 -9.21 -3.92 -10.02
N GLU A 589 -8.97 -2.61 -9.86
CA GLU A 589 -9.27 -1.62 -10.92
C GLU A 589 -8.24 -1.71 -12.06
N LEU A 590 -6.95 -1.96 -11.76
CA LEU A 590 -5.95 -2.30 -12.77
C LEU A 590 -6.31 -3.61 -13.49
N GLN A 591 -6.67 -4.67 -12.75
CA GLN A 591 -7.09 -5.93 -13.34
C GLN A 591 -8.37 -5.78 -14.18
N GLN A 592 -9.28 -4.87 -13.85
CA GLN A 592 -10.46 -4.65 -14.66
C GLN A 592 -10.19 -3.80 -15.93
N ARG A 593 -9.30 -2.80 -15.85
CA ARG A 593 -9.15 -1.79 -16.93
C ARG A 593 -7.86 -1.86 -17.73
N CYS A 594 -6.82 -2.50 -17.21
CA CYS A 594 -5.48 -2.54 -17.79
C CYS A 594 -5.07 -3.91 -18.35
N MET A 595 -5.86 -4.99 -18.20
CA MET A 595 -5.46 -6.34 -18.65
C MET A 595 -5.04 -6.42 -20.13
N THR A 596 -5.66 -5.65 -21.01
CA THR A 596 -5.27 -5.57 -22.43
C THR A 596 -3.89 -4.92 -22.62
N ASP A 597 -3.60 -3.87 -21.86
CA ASP A 597 -2.33 -3.15 -21.93
C ASP A 597 -1.22 -3.94 -21.21
N LEU A 598 -1.52 -4.59 -20.08
CA LEU A 598 -0.61 -5.51 -19.39
C LEU A 598 -0.19 -6.69 -20.29
N GLY A 599 -1.15 -7.34 -20.94
CA GLY A 599 -0.86 -8.43 -21.88
C GLY A 599 -0.11 -7.99 -23.14
N LYS A 600 -0.10 -6.69 -23.46
CA LYS A 600 0.57 -6.12 -24.63
C LYS A 600 1.99 -5.60 -24.32
N TRP A 601 2.17 -4.95 -23.18
CA TRP A 601 3.39 -4.22 -22.82
C TRP A 601 4.18 -4.84 -21.67
N CYS A 602 3.52 -5.63 -20.81
CA CYS A 602 4.03 -6.05 -19.50
C CYS A 602 4.00 -7.57 -19.29
N SER A 603 3.93 -8.36 -20.36
CA SER A 603 3.82 -9.83 -20.31
C SER A 603 5.03 -10.53 -19.68
N GLU A 604 6.17 -9.84 -19.53
CA GLU A 604 7.41 -10.36 -18.94
C GLU A 604 7.66 -9.86 -17.50
N LYS A 605 6.94 -8.82 -17.03
CA LYS A 605 7.04 -8.25 -15.67
C LYS A 605 5.82 -8.71 -14.85
N THR A 606 5.89 -9.91 -14.26
CA THR A 606 4.73 -10.59 -13.62
C THR A 606 4.91 -10.90 -12.12
N GLU A 607 5.88 -10.27 -11.45
CA GLU A 607 6.00 -10.35 -9.99
C GLU A 607 5.26 -9.18 -9.31
N ALA A 608 4.74 -9.42 -8.11
CA ALA A 608 3.96 -8.48 -7.31
C ALA A 608 4.55 -7.05 -7.29
N GLY A 609 3.84 -6.10 -7.92
CA GLY A 609 4.18 -4.68 -7.96
C GLY A 609 4.85 -4.23 -9.27
N GLN A 610 5.52 -5.14 -9.98
CA GLN A 610 6.19 -4.82 -11.26
C GLN A 610 5.19 -4.49 -12.37
N GLU A 611 3.93 -4.92 -12.24
CA GLU A 611 2.89 -4.64 -13.22
C GLU A 611 2.52 -3.16 -13.25
N LEU A 612 2.46 -2.49 -12.09
CA LEU A 612 2.17 -1.06 -12.00
C LEU A 612 3.36 -0.23 -12.49
N GLU A 613 4.59 -0.56 -12.07
CA GLU A 613 5.83 0.02 -12.58
C GLU A 613 5.88 -0.03 -14.13
N CYS A 614 5.55 -1.19 -14.71
CA CYS A 614 5.51 -1.37 -16.16
C CYS A 614 4.43 -0.52 -16.87
N LEU A 615 3.26 -0.37 -16.25
CA LEU A 615 2.22 0.50 -16.79
C LEU A 615 2.61 1.98 -16.66
N GLN A 616 3.32 2.37 -15.60
CA GLN A 616 3.86 3.72 -15.43
C GLN A 616 4.96 4.02 -16.46
N ASP A 617 5.82 3.06 -16.80
CA ASP A 617 6.77 3.14 -17.92
C ASP A 617 6.04 3.48 -19.24
N HIS A 618 4.96 2.77 -19.56
CA HIS A 618 4.21 2.90 -20.82
C HIS A 618 3.01 3.86 -20.76
N LEU A 619 2.91 4.73 -19.73
CA LEU A 619 1.74 5.58 -19.47
C LEU A 619 1.20 6.34 -20.70
N ASP A 620 2.08 6.84 -21.57
CA ASP A 620 1.70 7.59 -22.77
C ASP A 620 1.14 6.72 -23.92
N GLU A 621 1.31 5.40 -23.83
CA GLU A 621 0.90 4.38 -24.80
C GLU A 621 -0.32 3.56 -24.34
N LEU A 622 -0.70 3.66 -23.06
CA LEU A 622 -1.88 3.01 -22.49
C LEU A 622 -3.20 3.55 -23.06
N VAL A 623 -4.22 2.70 -23.13
CA VAL A 623 -5.60 3.12 -23.41
C VAL A 623 -6.08 4.08 -22.31
N THR A 624 -6.87 5.09 -22.66
CA THR A 624 -7.34 6.15 -21.74
C THR A 624 -7.93 5.60 -20.44
N SER A 625 -8.75 4.56 -20.52
CA SER A 625 -9.38 3.91 -19.36
C SER A 625 -8.39 3.23 -18.39
N CYS A 626 -7.22 2.80 -18.88
CA CYS A 626 -6.15 2.27 -18.05
C CYS A 626 -5.26 3.43 -17.54
N ARG A 627 -4.91 4.36 -18.43
CA ARG A 627 -4.11 5.56 -18.12
C ARG A 627 -4.69 6.40 -16.98
N ASP A 628 -6.02 6.55 -16.94
CA ASP A 628 -6.70 7.27 -15.87
C ASP A 628 -6.59 6.56 -14.51
N VAL A 629 -6.61 5.21 -14.48
CA VAL A 629 -6.43 4.42 -13.24
C VAL A 629 -4.99 4.49 -12.77
N VAL A 630 -4.03 4.18 -13.66
CA VAL A 630 -2.58 4.24 -13.36
C VAL A 630 -2.20 5.64 -12.89
N GLY A 631 -2.67 6.69 -13.56
CA GLY A 631 -2.41 8.07 -13.14
C GLY A 631 -3.02 8.44 -11.78
N ASN A 632 -4.18 7.90 -11.41
CA ASN A 632 -4.74 8.12 -10.08
C ASN A 632 -3.94 7.39 -8.98
N LEU A 633 -3.43 6.19 -9.27
CA LEU A 633 -2.58 5.43 -8.34
C LEU A 633 -1.21 6.12 -8.16
N THR A 634 -0.55 6.54 -9.24
CA THR A 634 0.68 7.34 -9.19
C THR A 634 0.49 8.68 -8.47
N GLU A 635 -0.68 9.31 -8.61
CA GLU A 635 -1.01 10.53 -7.85
C GLU A 635 -1.09 10.27 -6.33
N LEU A 636 -1.53 9.07 -5.90
CA LEU A 636 -1.57 8.64 -4.50
C LEU A 636 -0.18 8.25 -3.97
N GLU A 637 0.62 7.49 -4.72
CA GLU A 637 2.03 7.18 -4.39
C GLU A 637 2.87 8.44 -4.19
N SER A 638 2.53 9.54 -4.88
CA SER A 638 3.20 10.83 -4.72
C SER A 638 2.80 11.60 -3.46
N GLU A 639 1.63 11.28 -2.87
CA GLU A 639 1.17 11.83 -1.58
C GLU A 639 1.77 11.03 -0.41
N ASP A 640 1.79 9.70 -0.54
CA ASP A 640 2.32 8.77 0.45
C ASP A 640 3.17 7.70 -0.23
N ILE A 641 4.51 7.86 -0.18
CA ILE A 641 5.44 6.95 -0.85
C ILE A 641 5.55 5.60 -0.12
N GLN A 642 4.92 5.44 1.04
CA GLN A 642 4.83 4.14 1.73
C GLN A 642 3.97 3.11 0.99
N ILE A 643 3.20 3.55 -0.02
CA ILE A 643 2.46 2.68 -0.94
C ILE A 643 3.42 1.87 -1.82
N GLU A 644 4.57 2.43 -2.20
CA GLU A 644 5.55 1.76 -3.07
C GLU A 644 6.56 0.94 -2.24
N ALA A 645 6.12 -0.25 -1.84
CA ALA A 645 6.83 -1.12 -0.91
C ALA A 645 8.22 -1.58 -1.39
N LEU A 646 8.45 -1.71 -2.71
CA LEU A 646 9.77 -2.09 -3.24
C LEU A 646 10.78 -0.95 -3.07
N LEU A 647 10.34 0.30 -3.31
CA LEU A 647 11.17 1.48 -3.08
C LEU A 647 11.49 1.65 -1.61
N ILE A 648 10.49 1.62 -0.72
CA ILE A 648 10.70 1.75 0.73
C ILE A 648 11.70 0.71 1.23
N ARG A 649 11.51 -0.57 0.89
CA ARG A 649 12.42 -1.66 1.27
C ARG A 649 13.84 -1.44 0.76
N ALA A 650 14.00 -0.90 -0.45
CA ALA A 650 15.32 -0.55 -0.96
C ALA A 650 15.93 0.64 -0.22
N CYS A 651 15.11 1.62 0.17
CA CYS A 651 15.52 2.89 0.76
C CYS A 651 15.66 2.88 2.29
N GLU A 652 15.21 1.83 2.97
CA GLU A 652 15.22 1.67 4.44
C GLU A 652 16.50 2.17 5.14
N PRO A 653 17.74 1.89 4.67
CA PRO A 653 18.95 2.38 5.33
C PRO A 653 19.07 3.91 5.34
N VAL A 654 18.59 4.59 4.28
CA VAL A 654 18.56 6.06 4.19
C VAL A 654 17.40 6.62 5.00
N ILE A 655 16.25 5.95 4.99
CA ILE A 655 15.07 6.34 5.77
C ILE A 655 15.46 6.41 7.26
N GLN A 656 16.02 5.33 7.81
CA GLN A 656 16.47 5.29 9.20
C GLN A 656 17.58 6.31 9.52
N SER A 657 18.54 6.51 8.61
CA SER A 657 19.71 7.35 8.88
C SER A 657 19.47 8.86 8.72
N TYR A 658 18.59 9.26 7.78
CA TYR A 658 18.42 10.66 7.35
C TYR A 658 16.98 11.17 7.35
N CYS A 659 15.98 10.30 7.24
CA CYS A 659 14.58 10.69 7.09
C CYS A 659 13.66 10.21 8.23
N HIS A 660 14.22 9.71 9.35
CA HIS A 660 13.45 9.14 10.46
C HIS A 660 12.40 10.13 11.04
N GLU A 661 12.78 11.41 11.25
CA GLU A 661 11.86 12.46 11.71
C GLU A 661 10.67 12.68 10.76
N VAL A 662 10.82 12.33 9.49
CA VAL A 662 9.79 12.45 8.45
C VAL A 662 8.96 11.17 8.36
N ALA A 663 9.60 10.01 8.42
CA ALA A 663 8.96 8.69 8.37
C ALA A 663 8.10 8.38 9.62
N ASP A 664 8.48 8.89 10.79
CA ASP A 664 7.70 8.76 12.04
C ASP A 664 6.42 9.62 12.05
N ASN A 665 6.27 10.56 11.10
CA ASN A 665 5.04 11.35 11.00
C ASN A 665 3.92 10.52 10.39
N GLN A 666 2.78 10.43 11.09
CA GLN A 666 1.60 9.63 10.74
C GLN A 666 0.85 10.05 9.44
N ILE A 667 1.42 11.02 8.71
CA ILE A 667 0.93 11.55 7.44
C ILE A 667 2.17 11.97 6.64
N ASP A 668 2.63 11.15 5.70
CA ASP A 668 3.49 11.65 4.63
C ASP A 668 2.64 12.58 3.75
N THR A 669 3.23 13.71 3.32
CA THR A 669 2.61 14.62 2.35
C THR A 669 3.54 14.87 1.17
N GLY A 670 4.21 13.81 0.73
CA GLY A 670 5.36 13.82 -0.18
C GLY A 670 6.67 14.29 0.48
N ASP A 671 6.72 14.40 1.81
CA ASP A 671 7.91 14.82 2.57
C ASP A 671 8.99 13.72 2.59
N LEU A 672 8.57 12.45 2.69
CA LEU A 672 9.52 11.33 2.71
C LEU A 672 10.23 11.21 1.36
N MET A 673 9.49 11.36 0.25
CA MET A 673 10.07 11.38 -1.09
C MET A 673 11.02 12.58 -1.29
N GLU A 674 10.65 13.78 -0.83
CA GLU A 674 11.52 14.97 -0.87
C GLU A 674 12.82 14.72 -0.06
N CYS A 675 12.73 14.06 1.09
CA CYS A 675 13.90 13.68 1.89
C CYS A 675 14.79 12.62 1.19
N LEU A 676 14.20 11.64 0.51
CA LEU A 676 14.92 10.63 -0.27
C LEU A 676 15.66 11.27 -1.47
N VAL A 677 15.01 12.18 -2.21
CA VAL A 677 15.65 12.94 -3.29
C VAL A 677 16.81 13.78 -2.75
N ALA A 678 16.60 14.52 -1.64
CA ALA A 678 17.62 15.35 -1.02
C ALA A 678 18.85 14.56 -0.50
N ASN A 679 18.70 13.24 -0.29
CA ASN A 679 19.75 12.33 0.19
C ASN A 679 20.16 11.25 -0.83
N LYS A 680 19.76 11.36 -2.10
CA LYS A 680 20.05 10.47 -3.25
C LYS A 680 21.54 10.15 -3.49
N HIS A 681 22.46 10.83 -2.80
CA HIS A 681 23.91 10.67 -2.98
C HIS A 681 24.66 10.45 -1.66
N GLN A 682 23.96 10.09 -0.58
CA GLN A 682 24.60 9.64 0.67
C GLN A 682 25.17 8.21 0.49
N LYS A 683 26.04 7.77 1.41
CA LYS A 683 26.72 6.46 1.30
C LYS A 683 25.77 5.28 1.56
N GLU A 684 24.75 5.54 2.36
CA GLU A 684 23.70 4.62 2.79
C GLU A 684 22.67 4.39 1.67
N MET A 685 22.69 5.24 0.63
CA MET A 685 21.86 5.14 -0.56
C MET A 685 22.40 4.03 -1.47
N ASN A 686 21.79 2.85 -1.39
CA ASN A 686 22.16 1.71 -2.24
C ASN A 686 21.70 1.90 -3.69
N GLU A 687 22.25 1.10 -4.60
CA GLU A 687 21.95 1.17 -6.04
C GLU A 687 20.45 0.97 -6.33
N LYS A 688 19.78 0.05 -5.62
CA LYS A 688 18.34 -0.23 -5.81
C LYS A 688 17.47 0.98 -5.47
N CYS A 689 17.69 1.61 -4.32
CA CYS A 689 16.96 2.83 -3.94
C CYS A 689 17.34 4.00 -4.87
N THR A 690 18.61 4.14 -5.26
CA THR A 690 19.03 5.17 -6.23
C THR A 690 18.26 5.04 -7.55
N VAL A 691 18.14 3.81 -8.07
CA VAL A 691 17.38 3.51 -9.30
C VAL A 691 15.90 3.80 -9.10
N GLY A 692 15.29 3.30 -8.02
CA GLY A 692 13.86 3.51 -7.74
C GLY A 692 13.49 4.99 -7.51
N VAL A 693 14.27 5.73 -6.72
CA VAL A 693 14.10 7.19 -6.52
C VAL A 693 14.19 7.93 -7.86
N THR A 694 15.17 7.57 -8.69
CA THR A 694 15.33 8.17 -10.02
C THR A 694 14.16 7.82 -10.94
N HIS A 695 13.71 6.57 -10.94
CA HIS A 695 12.57 6.10 -11.73
C HIS A 695 11.29 6.86 -11.34
N PHE A 696 11.03 7.04 -10.04
CA PHE A 696 9.92 7.85 -9.57
C PHE A 696 10.03 9.31 -10.05
N GLN A 697 11.19 9.96 -9.92
CA GLN A 697 11.42 11.31 -10.47
C GLN A 697 11.16 11.40 -11.98
N LEU A 698 11.51 10.37 -12.77
CA LEU A 698 11.20 10.31 -14.20
C LEU A 698 9.69 10.18 -14.47
N ILE A 699 8.97 9.36 -13.70
CA ILE A 699 7.50 9.27 -13.79
C ILE A 699 6.86 10.62 -13.47
N GLN A 700 7.31 11.31 -12.42
CA GLN A 700 6.77 12.62 -12.03
C GLN A 700 6.79 13.65 -13.16
N MET A 701 7.69 13.54 -14.14
CA MET A 701 7.72 14.44 -15.29
C MET A 701 6.47 14.35 -16.18
N LYS A 702 5.84 13.17 -16.27
CA LYS A 702 4.77 12.88 -17.23
C LYS A 702 3.47 13.65 -16.94
N ASP A 703 3.16 13.91 -15.67
CA ASP A 703 2.02 14.76 -15.27
C ASP A 703 2.36 15.51 -13.98
N PHE A 704 2.10 16.82 -13.94
CA PHE A 704 2.40 17.67 -12.77
C PHE A 704 1.68 17.23 -11.49
N ARG A 705 0.59 16.44 -11.62
CA ARG A 705 -0.15 15.87 -10.49
C ARG A 705 0.62 14.81 -9.73
N PHE A 706 1.59 14.15 -10.37
CA PHE A 706 2.44 13.11 -9.78
C PHE A 706 3.55 13.67 -8.88
N SER A 707 3.65 15.00 -8.71
CA SER A 707 4.35 15.60 -7.57
C SER A 707 3.30 16.23 -6.66
N TYR A 708 2.98 15.59 -5.54
CA TYR A 708 1.97 16.09 -4.61
C TYR A 708 2.31 17.48 -4.08
N LYS A 709 3.56 17.71 -3.65
CA LYS A 709 4.05 19.03 -3.20
C LYS A 709 3.83 20.10 -4.27
N PHE A 710 4.24 19.84 -5.52
CA PHE A 710 4.09 20.76 -6.64
C PHE A 710 2.62 21.04 -6.96
N LYS A 711 1.80 20.00 -7.12
CA LYS A 711 0.35 20.09 -7.29
C LYS A 711 -0.28 20.95 -6.18
N MET A 712 0.01 20.67 -4.92
CA MET A 712 -0.58 21.38 -3.78
C MET A 712 -0.04 22.80 -3.61
N ALA A 713 1.11 23.14 -4.17
CA ALA A 713 1.66 24.49 -4.21
C ALA A 713 1.16 25.33 -5.40
N CYS A 714 1.02 24.72 -6.58
CA CYS A 714 0.87 25.41 -7.85
C CYS A 714 -0.45 25.20 -8.61
N LYS A 715 -1.31 24.23 -8.24
CA LYS A 715 -2.52 23.87 -9.02
C LYS A 715 -3.39 25.06 -9.45
N GLU A 716 -3.60 26.05 -8.58
CA GLU A 716 -4.38 27.26 -8.91
C GLU A 716 -3.68 28.16 -9.93
N ASP A 717 -2.36 28.34 -9.79
CA ASP A 717 -1.54 29.10 -10.74
C ASP A 717 -1.48 28.40 -12.11
N VAL A 718 -1.33 27.06 -12.13
CA VAL A 718 -1.33 26.25 -13.37
C VAL A 718 -2.64 26.41 -14.14
N LEU A 719 -3.79 26.23 -13.47
CA LEU A 719 -5.11 26.36 -14.10
C LEU A 719 -5.39 27.77 -14.64
N LYS A 720 -4.72 28.79 -14.09
CA LYS A 720 -4.89 30.20 -14.48
C LYS A 720 -3.91 30.66 -15.56
N LEU A 721 -2.66 30.18 -15.54
CA LEU A 721 -1.55 30.71 -16.33
C LEU A 721 -1.05 29.75 -17.43
N CYS A 722 -1.26 28.43 -17.26
CA CYS A 722 -0.73 27.38 -18.12
C CYS A 722 -1.84 26.45 -18.66
N PRO A 723 -2.82 26.98 -19.41
CA PRO A 723 -3.98 26.21 -19.87
C PRO A 723 -3.58 25.08 -20.82
N ASN A 724 -4.24 23.92 -20.69
CA ASN A 724 -4.04 22.70 -21.47
C ASN A 724 -2.67 22.01 -21.35
N ILE A 725 -1.80 22.44 -20.43
CA ILE A 725 -0.52 21.78 -20.15
C ILE A 725 -0.69 20.76 -19.02
N LYS A 726 -0.20 19.53 -19.21
CA LYS A 726 -0.22 18.45 -18.20
C LYS A 726 1.17 18.01 -17.72
N LYS A 727 2.16 17.89 -18.61
CA LYS A 727 3.51 17.44 -18.23
C LYS A 727 4.14 18.39 -17.22
N LYS A 728 4.78 17.86 -16.17
CA LYS A 728 5.40 18.64 -15.09
C LYS A 728 6.44 19.61 -15.63
N VAL A 729 7.31 19.13 -16.55
CA VAL A 729 8.36 19.91 -17.21
C VAL A 729 7.78 21.14 -17.94
N ASP A 730 6.77 20.95 -18.78
CA ASP A 730 6.13 22.03 -19.53
C ASP A 730 5.45 23.06 -18.60
N VAL A 731 4.87 22.59 -17.49
CA VAL A 731 4.29 23.46 -16.45
C VAL A 731 5.38 24.27 -15.74
N VAL A 732 6.50 23.65 -15.37
CA VAL A 732 7.66 24.34 -14.76
C VAL A 732 8.17 25.44 -15.70
N ILE A 733 8.42 25.12 -16.98
CA ILE A 733 8.86 26.08 -18.00
C ILE A 733 7.86 27.24 -18.19
N CYS A 734 6.57 26.95 -18.19
CA CYS A 734 5.50 27.96 -18.30
C CYS A 734 5.50 28.94 -17.11
N LEU A 735 5.56 28.41 -15.88
CA LEU A 735 5.54 29.21 -14.65
C LEU A 735 6.86 29.96 -14.45
N SER A 736 8.01 29.36 -14.72
CA SER A 736 9.30 30.02 -14.55
C SER A 736 9.53 31.12 -15.60
N THR A 737 9.11 30.89 -16.85
CA THR A 737 9.07 31.96 -17.88
C THR A 737 8.18 33.12 -17.44
N THR A 738 7.07 32.84 -16.77
CA THR A 738 6.18 33.87 -16.21
C THR A 738 6.86 34.68 -15.11
N VAL A 739 7.47 34.00 -14.12
CA VAL A 739 8.24 34.64 -13.03
C VAL A 739 9.42 35.46 -13.57
N ARG A 740 10.16 34.92 -14.55
CA ARG A 740 11.28 35.62 -15.21
C ARG A 740 10.81 36.89 -15.91
N ASN A 741 9.73 36.80 -16.69
CA ASN A 741 9.22 37.96 -17.42
C ASN A 741 8.71 39.05 -16.46
N ASP A 742 7.96 38.69 -15.41
CA ASP A 742 7.51 39.64 -14.37
C ASP A 742 8.71 40.29 -13.66
N THR A 743 9.78 39.54 -13.43
CA THR A 743 11.03 40.02 -12.80
C THR A 743 11.82 40.97 -13.71
N LEU A 744 11.83 40.74 -15.02
CA LEU A 744 12.55 41.56 -16.00
C LEU A 744 11.81 42.85 -16.39
N GLN A 745 10.49 42.89 -16.22
CA GLN A 745 9.66 44.07 -16.54
C GLN A 745 9.59 45.11 -15.41
N GLU A 746 10.34 44.92 -14.32
CA GLU A 746 10.30 45.76 -13.10
C GLU A 746 8.88 45.95 -12.52
N GLY A 747 7.98 45.00 -12.80
CA GLY A 747 6.62 44.97 -12.29
C GLY A 747 6.60 44.75 -10.78
N LYS A 748 5.88 45.60 -10.04
CA LYS A 748 5.75 45.50 -8.58
C LYS A 748 5.01 44.25 -8.11
N GLU A 749 4.27 43.58 -8.99
CA GLU A 749 3.49 42.39 -8.69
C GLU A 749 3.92 41.20 -9.58
N GLN A 750 4.01 40.04 -8.95
CA GLN A 750 4.43 38.78 -9.55
C GLN A 750 3.22 37.85 -9.62
N ARG A 751 2.86 37.37 -10.82
CA ARG A 751 1.56 36.73 -11.10
C ARG A 751 1.39 35.33 -10.51
N VAL A 752 2.48 34.56 -10.40
CA VAL A 752 2.52 33.22 -9.78
C VAL A 752 2.54 33.36 -8.26
N SER A 753 1.76 32.60 -7.49
CA SER A 753 1.68 32.75 -6.03
C SER A 753 3.02 32.53 -5.29
N MET A 754 3.21 33.17 -4.12
CA MET A 754 4.43 32.97 -3.31
C MET A 754 4.66 31.51 -2.88
N LYS A 755 3.59 30.72 -2.70
CA LYS A 755 3.68 29.29 -2.38
C LYS A 755 4.22 28.52 -3.58
N CYS A 756 3.63 28.73 -4.76
CA CYS A 756 4.10 28.11 -5.98
C CYS A 756 5.52 28.54 -6.35
N ARG A 757 5.87 29.83 -6.26
CA ARG A 757 7.25 30.34 -6.55
C ARG A 757 8.33 29.72 -5.65
N LYS A 758 8.00 29.22 -4.46
CA LYS A 758 8.94 28.46 -3.62
C LYS A 758 9.12 27.04 -4.12
N GLN A 759 8.02 26.30 -4.32
CA GLN A 759 8.10 24.92 -4.79
C GLN A 759 8.68 24.83 -6.20
N LEU A 760 8.32 25.75 -7.09
CA LEU A 760 8.85 25.84 -8.46
C LEU A 760 10.38 25.87 -8.49
N ARG A 761 11.04 26.59 -7.56
CA ARG A 761 12.51 26.59 -7.44
C ARG A 761 13.08 25.23 -7.05
N VAL A 762 12.38 24.47 -6.20
CA VAL A 762 12.77 23.11 -5.83
C VAL A 762 12.73 22.22 -7.07
N GLU A 763 11.63 22.28 -7.84
CA GLU A 763 11.51 21.52 -9.09
C GLU A 763 12.56 21.92 -10.14
N GLU A 764 12.84 23.22 -10.32
CA GLU A 764 13.87 23.69 -11.27
C GLU A 764 15.29 23.23 -10.87
N LEU A 765 15.60 23.19 -9.58
CA LEU A 765 16.89 22.68 -9.06
C LEU A 765 16.98 21.14 -9.11
N GLU A 766 15.89 20.43 -8.88
CA GLU A 766 15.86 18.97 -9.07
C GLU A 766 16.02 18.59 -10.54
N MET A 767 15.40 19.33 -11.45
CA MET A 767 15.55 19.11 -12.90
C MET A 767 16.98 19.32 -13.40
N SER A 768 17.79 20.15 -12.74
CA SER A 768 19.22 20.32 -13.08
C SER A 768 20.16 19.28 -12.43
N GLU A 769 19.64 18.32 -11.65
CA GLU A 769 20.41 17.20 -11.08
C GLU A 769 20.80 16.15 -12.13
N ASP A 770 19.92 15.86 -13.09
CA ASP A 770 20.13 14.85 -14.12
C ASP A 770 19.56 15.37 -15.45
N ILE A 771 20.37 15.32 -16.51
CA ILE A 771 19.94 15.74 -17.86
C ILE A 771 18.66 15.00 -18.33
N ARG A 772 18.41 13.78 -17.84
CA ARG A 772 17.18 13.02 -18.15
C ARG A 772 15.91 13.67 -17.59
N LEU A 773 16.03 14.55 -16.59
CA LEU A 773 14.94 15.34 -16.04
C LEU A 773 14.62 16.61 -16.86
N GLU A 774 15.42 16.90 -17.90
CA GLU A 774 15.13 17.92 -18.90
C GLU A 774 15.09 17.27 -20.31
N PRO A 775 13.96 16.63 -20.71
CA PRO A 775 13.85 15.87 -21.96
C PRO A 775 14.29 16.65 -23.20
N ASP A 776 13.92 17.94 -23.26
CA ASP A 776 14.26 18.88 -24.31
C ASP A 776 15.78 19.07 -24.50
N LEU A 777 16.56 19.02 -23.42
CA LEU A 777 18.03 19.09 -23.44
C LEU A 777 18.63 17.71 -23.74
N TYR A 778 18.09 16.65 -23.13
CA TYR A 778 18.53 15.28 -23.32
C TYR A 778 18.43 14.81 -24.78
N GLU A 779 17.26 14.98 -25.41
CA GLU A 779 17.06 14.62 -26.82
C GLU A 779 17.98 15.44 -27.74
N SER A 780 18.12 16.74 -27.45
CA SER A 780 19.00 17.66 -28.18
C SER A 780 20.47 17.26 -28.13
N CYS A 781 20.92 16.67 -27.03
CA CYS A 781 22.31 16.33 -26.75
C CYS A 781 22.61 14.82 -26.82
N TRP A 782 21.62 13.96 -27.10
CA TRP A 782 21.76 12.50 -27.06
C TRP A 782 22.96 11.96 -27.86
N GLN A 783 23.19 12.50 -29.06
CA GLN A 783 24.33 12.11 -29.90
C GLN A 783 25.67 12.54 -29.29
N ASP A 784 25.73 13.77 -28.75
CA ASP A 784 26.93 14.33 -28.12
C ASP A 784 27.27 13.62 -26.80
N ILE A 785 26.26 13.26 -26.00
CA ILE A 785 26.43 12.45 -24.78
C ILE A 785 27.10 11.11 -25.14
N LYS A 786 26.59 10.43 -26.19
CA LYS A 786 27.14 9.15 -26.64
C LYS A 786 28.56 9.26 -27.23
N GLN A 787 28.91 10.37 -27.86
CA GLN A 787 30.23 10.56 -28.48
C GLN A 787 31.29 11.09 -27.51
N HIS A 788 30.92 11.98 -26.58
CA HIS A 788 31.86 12.75 -25.76
C HIS A 788 31.77 12.47 -24.25
N CYS A 789 30.66 11.92 -23.77
CA CYS A 789 30.36 11.72 -22.35
C CYS A 789 29.92 10.28 -21.98
N GLN A 790 30.20 9.28 -22.82
CA GLN A 790 29.72 7.89 -22.65
C GLN A 790 30.09 7.25 -21.30
N ASN A 791 31.25 7.61 -20.74
CA ASN A 791 31.77 7.05 -19.47
C ASN A 791 31.38 7.88 -18.23
N VAL A 792 30.46 8.84 -18.37
CA VAL A 792 30.01 9.72 -17.29
C VAL A 792 28.72 9.15 -16.69
N VAL A 793 28.66 9.08 -15.36
CA VAL A 793 27.48 8.56 -14.65
C VAL A 793 26.36 9.60 -14.67
N PHE A 794 25.11 9.15 -14.81
CA PHE A 794 23.95 10.03 -14.72
C PHE A 794 23.72 10.54 -13.28
N GLY A 795 23.05 11.68 -13.16
CA GLY A 795 22.87 12.39 -11.89
C GLY A 795 24.10 13.21 -11.44
N ASN A 796 23.99 13.86 -10.28
CA ASN A 796 24.97 14.81 -9.72
C ASN A 796 25.41 15.93 -10.70
N ALA A 797 24.55 16.27 -11.67
CA ALA A 797 24.80 17.11 -12.84
C ALA A 797 26.02 16.71 -13.69
N GLN A 798 26.55 15.48 -13.56
CA GLN A 798 27.85 15.12 -14.15
C GLN A 798 27.84 15.14 -15.69
N VAL A 799 26.79 14.62 -16.32
CA VAL A 799 26.64 14.63 -17.79
C VAL A 799 26.50 16.08 -18.29
N ILE A 800 25.74 16.91 -17.58
CA ILE A 800 25.59 18.35 -17.88
C ILE A 800 26.95 19.06 -17.81
N GLU A 801 27.74 18.83 -16.76
CA GLU A 801 29.08 19.38 -16.64
C GLU A 801 30.04 18.87 -17.73
N CYS A 802 29.95 17.59 -18.12
CA CYS A 802 30.72 17.05 -19.23
C CYS A 802 30.40 17.77 -20.56
N LEU A 803 29.11 18.01 -20.86
CA LEU A 803 28.70 18.77 -22.04
C LEU A 803 29.22 20.22 -21.99
N LYS A 804 29.12 20.90 -20.83
CA LYS A 804 29.67 22.26 -20.61
C LYS A 804 31.19 22.31 -20.83
N GLU A 805 31.94 21.26 -20.46
CA GLU A 805 33.38 21.15 -20.70
C GLU A 805 33.73 20.81 -22.16
N LYS A 806 32.87 20.05 -22.84
CA LYS A 806 33.06 19.62 -24.24
C LYS A 806 32.44 20.56 -25.26
N LYS A 807 31.97 21.75 -24.86
CA LYS A 807 31.18 22.67 -25.70
C LYS A 807 31.67 22.88 -27.14
N LYS A 808 32.97 23.03 -27.38
CA LYS A 808 33.55 23.20 -28.74
C LYS A 808 33.41 21.99 -29.67
N GLN A 809 33.03 20.82 -29.15
CA GLN A 809 32.89 19.56 -29.89
C GLN A 809 31.41 19.20 -30.13
N LEU A 810 30.47 19.89 -29.47
CA LEU A 810 29.05 19.58 -29.53
C LEU A 810 28.43 19.90 -30.89
N THR A 811 27.39 19.16 -31.27
CA THR A 811 26.49 19.58 -32.36
C THR A 811 25.89 20.96 -32.08
N GLN A 812 25.57 21.71 -33.15
CA GLN A 812 25.01 23.06 -33.03
C GLN A 812 23.75 23.08 -32.13
N HIS A 813 22.85 22.10 -32.26
CA HIS A 813 21.60 22.08 -31.49
C HIS A 813 21.84 21.83 -30.00
N CYS A 814 22.72 20.89 -29.64
CA CYS A 814 23.12 20.68 -28.25
C CYS A 814 23.85 21.89 -27.68
N HIS A 815 24.80 22.48 -28.42
CA HIS A 815 25.54 23.67 -28.02
C HIS A 815 24.60 24.83 -27.66
N GLN A 816 23.59 25.10 -28.50
CA GLN A 816 22.59 26.15 -28.26
C GLN A 816 21.78 25.91 -26.97
N LYS A 817 21.37 24.67 -26.71
CA LYS A 817 20.62 24.29 -25.51
C LYS A 817 21.49 24.39 -24.24
N VAL A 818 22.73 23.90 -24.29
CA VAL A 818 23.70 24.01 -23.18
C VAL A 818 24.05 25.47 -22.88
N PHE A 819 24.25 26.31 -23.91
CA PHE A 819 24.50 27.74 -23.73
C PHE A 819 23.32 28.46 -23.05
N LYS A 820 22.09 28.12 -23.44
CA LYS A 820 20.86 28.66 -22.82
C LYS A 820 20.66 28.20 -21.38
N LEU A 821 21.03 26.96 -21.05
CA LEU A 821 21.09 26.48 -19.67
C LEU A 821 22.10 27.31 -18.87
N GLN A 822 23.31 27.52 -19.40
CA GLN A 822 24.34 28.34 -18.75
C GLN A 822 23.90 29.81 -18.60
N GLU A 823 23.19 30.41 -19.55
CA GLU A 823 22.61 31.77 -19.39
C GLU A 823 21.62 31.80 -18.22
N THR A 824 20.82 30.75 -18.06
CA THR A 824 19.85 30.62 -16.96
C THR A 824 20.54 30.46 -15.60
N GLU A 825 21.50 29.54 -15.49
CA GLU A 825 22.32 29.31 -14.29
C GLU A 825 23.11 30.57 -13.87
N MET A 826 23.64 31.35 -14.83
CA MET A 826 24.38 32.57 -14.51
C MET A 826 23.47 33.72 -14.07
N MET A 827 22.19 33.72 -14.48
CA MET A 827 21.18 34.69 -14.05
C MET A 827 20.60 34.38 -12.66
N ASP A 828 20.46 33.09 -12.30
CA ASP A 828 20.08 32.64 -10.95
C ASP A 828 20.96 31.45 -10.50
N PRO A 829 22.09 31.72 -9.80
CA PRO A 829 23.06 30.69 -9.40
C PRO A 829 22.53 29.62 -8.45
N GLU A 830 21.34 29.79 -7.86
CA GLU A 830 20.69 28.72 -7.09
C GLU A 830 20.22 27.55 -7.97
N LEU A 831 20.06 27.74 -9.28
CA LEU A 831 19.65 26.69 -10.22
C LEU A 831 20.82 25.80 -10.70
N ASP A 832 22.06 26.20 -10.43
CA ASP A 832 23.26 25.42 -10.73
C ASP A 832 23.46 24.34 -9.65
N PHE A 833 22.86 23.17 -9.88
CA PHE A 833 22.91 22.04 -8.95
C PHE A 833 24.33 21.70 -8.52
N GLN A 834 25.30 21.75 -9.45
CA GLN A 834 26.68 21.39 -9.14
C GLN A 834 27.35 22.42 -8.22
N LEU A 835 27.14 23.72 -8.46
CA LEU A 835 27.60 24.79 -7.58
C LEU A 835 26.97 24.67 -6.20
N MET A 836 25.65 24.54 -6.13
CA MET A 836 24.91 24.49 -4.87
C MET A 836 25.27 23.24 -4.04
N ARG A 837 25.48 22.09 -4.68
CA ARG A 837 25.93 20.85 -4.02
C ARG A 837 27.36 20.94 -3.52
N VAL A 838 28.32 21.32 -4.39
CA VAL A 838 29.75 21.34 -4.04
C VAL A 838 30.06 22.44 -3.02
N CYS A 839 29.40 23.60 -3.11
CA CYS A 839 29.58 24.71 -2.18
C CYS A 839 28.60 24.71 -1.00
N LYS A 840 27.74 23.69 -0.81
CA LYS A 840 26.67 23.65 0.23
C LYS A 840 27.11 24.08 1.63
N GLN A 841 28.29 23.62 2.07
CA GLN A 841 28.85 23.99 3.38
C GLN A 841 29.38 25.44 3.41
N MET A 842 29.99 25.90 2.31
CA MET A 842 30.56 27.25 2.20
C MET A 842 29.46 28.31 2.08
N ILE A 843 28.39 28.01 1.35
CA ILE A 843 27.17 28.84 1.26
C ILE A 843 26.59 29.04 2.66
N ARG A 844 26.38 27.95 3.43
CA ARG A 844 25.89 28.03 4.82
C ARG A 844 26.81 28.82 5.75
N ARG A 845 28.12 28.84 5.50
CA ARG A 845 29.12 29.51 6.35
C ARG A 845 29.31 31.00 6.04
N PHE A 846 29.27 31.37 4.76
CA PHE A 846 29.63 32.71 4.29
C PHE A 846 28.47 33.51 3.69
N CYS A 847 27.42 32.85 3.21
CA CYS A 847 26.39 33.45 2.35
C CYS A 847 24.95 33.15 2.81
N SER A 848 24.74 32.82 4.09
CA SER A 848 23.44 32.39 4.64
C SER A 848 22.31 33.43 4.53
N GLU A 849 22.65 34.71 4.43
CA GLU A 849 21.70 35.84 4.32
C GLU A 849 21.71 36.50 2.92
N THR A 850 22.36 35.88 1.93
CA THR A 850 22.54 36.45 0.59
C THR A 850 21.39 36.05 -0.35
N ASP A 851 20.81 37.01 -1.07
CA ASP A 851 19.84 36.74 -2.14
C ASP A 851 20.43 35.81 -3.23
N ALA A 852 19.61 34.89 -3.74
CA ALA A 852 19.92 33.94 -4.83
C ALA A 852 20.81 34.52 -5.95
N LYS A 853 20.38 35.67 -6.52
CA LYS A 853 21.06 36.39 -7.62
C LYS A 853 22.48 36.84 -7.28
N ASN A 854 22.82 36.98 -6.00
CA ASN A 854 24.12 37.43 -5.50
C ASN A 854 24.94 36.27 -4.91
N MET A 855 24.43 35.03 -4.88
CA MET A 855 25.08 33.87 -4.26
C MET A 855 26.51 33.65 -4.79
N LEU A 856 26.67 33.61 -6.12
CA LEU A 856 27.99 33.45 -6.75
C LEU A 856 28.93 34.64 -6.45
N GLN A 857 28.41 35.86 -6.31
CA GLN A 857 29.22 37.02 -5.96
C GLN A 857 29.71 36.97 -4.50
N CYS A 858 28.88 36.50 -3.56
CA CYS A 858 29.32 36.25 -2.18
C CYS A 858 30.40 35.14 -2.11
N LEU A 859 30.22 34.06 -2.87
CA LEU A 859 31.22 32.99 -2.98
C LEU A 859 32.54 33.49 -3.60
N LYS A 860 32.49 34.34 -4.65
CA LYS A 860 33.67 35.00 -5.22
C LYS A 860 34.43 35.84 -4.20
N GLN A 861 33.73 36.65 -3.38
CA GLN A 861 34.35 37.50 -2.36
C GLN A 861 35.08 36.68 -1.28
N ASN A 862 34.55 35.51 -0.92
CA ASN A 862 35.13 34.64 0.10
C ASN A 862 36.10 33.56 -0.45
N LYS A 863 36.28 33.48 -1.78
CA LYS A 863 37.05 32.45 -2.52
C LYS A 863 38.46 32.19 -1.98
N ASN A 864 39.11 33.22 -1.44
CA ASN A 864 40.48 33.18 -0.96
C ASN A 864 40.61 33.10 0.58
N SER A 865 39.51 32.86 1.30
CA SER A 865 39.56 32.50 2.72
C SER A 865 40.29 31.17 2.92
N GLU A 866 41.11 31.05 3.97
CA GLU A 866 41.73 29.78 4.41
C GLU A 866 40.69 28.70 4.74
N LEU A 867 39.48 29.13 5.10
CA LEU A 867 38.35 28.28 5.48
C LEU A 867 37.48 27.86 4.29
N MET A 868 37.87 28.22 3.06
CA MET A 868 37.17 27.86 1.83
C MET A 868 37.54 26.43 1.39
N ASP A 869 36.53 25.58 1.17
CA ASP A 869 36.76 24.22 0.66
C ASP A 869 37.44 24.24 -0.72
N PRO A 870 38.50 23.44 -0.96
CA PRO A 870 39.22 23.43 -2.23
C PRO A 870 38.37 23.05 -3.45
N LYS A 871 37.38 22.16 -3.31
CA LYS A 871 36.48 21.77 -4.42
C LYS A 871 35.52 22.90 -4.74
N CYS A 872 34.98 23.57 -3.72
CA CYS A 872 34.18 24.79 -3.91
C CYS A 872 35.02 25.91 -4.55
N LYS A 873 36.28 26.13 -4.11
CA LYS A 873 37.19 27.11 -4.75
C LYS A 873 37.44 26.81 -6.23
N GLN A 874 37.60 25.53 -6.59
CA GLN A 874 37.68 25.11 -7.99
C GLN A 874 36.38 25.36 -8.75
N MET A 875 35.21 25.04 -8.16
CA MET A 875 33.90 25.26 -8.78
C MET A 875 33.62 26.75 -9.06
N ILE A 876 33.85 27.62 -8.06
CA ILE A 876 33.75 29.08 -8.21
C ILE A 876 34.66 29.55 -9.37
N THR A 877 35.87 29.01 -9.48
CA THR A 877 36.79 29.35 -10.56
C THR A 877 36.27 28.88 -11.93
N LYS A 878 35.74 27.66 -12.05
CA LYS A 878 35.09 27.19 -13.29
C LYS A 878 33.97 28.13 -13.72
N ARG A 879 33.12 28.58 -12.78
CA ARG A 879 32.02 29.52 -13.08
C ARG A 879 32.53 30.91 -13.48
N GLN A 880 33.56 31.45 -12.84
CA GLN A 880 34.20 32.70 -13.27
C GLN A 880 34.78 32.61 -14.70
N ILE A 881 35.41 31.48 -15.07
CA ILE A 881 35.88 31.24 -16.45
C ILE A 881 34.67 31.30 -17.40
N THR A 882 33.59 30.57 -17.10
CA THR A 882 32.36 30.56 -17.91
C THR A 882 31.75 31.95 -18.06
N GLN A 883 31.65 32.74 -16.99
CA GLN A 883 31.16 34.13 -17.03
C GLN A 883 31.93 35.00 -18.02
N ASN A 884 33.25 34.80 -18.16
CA ASN A 884 34.06 35.61 -19.06
C ASN A 884 34.05 35.10 -20.51
N THR A 885 33.60 33.86 -20.80
CA THR A 885 33.54 33.34 -22.18
C THR A 885 32.48 34.00 -23.07
N ASP A 886 31.45 34.64 -22.51
CA ASP A 886 30.49 35.43 -23.30
C ASP A 886 29.84 36.51 -22.41
N TYR A 887 29.66 37.74 -22.93
CA TYR A 887 29.07 38.84 -22.16
C TYR A 887 27.62 38.55 -21.72
N ARG A 888 26.91 37.64 -22.39
CA ARG A 888 25.56 37.19 -22.02
C ARG A 888 25.57 36.37 -20.73
N LEU A 889 26.65 35.63 -20.48
CA LEU A 889 26.87 34.79 -19.29
C LEU A 889 27.37 35.60 -18.08
N ASN A 890 27.63 36.91 -18.23
CA ASN A 890 27.96 37.80 -17.13
C ASN A 890 26.84 38.84 -16.92
N PRO A 891 25.86 38.59 -16.05
CA PRO A 891 24.69 39.46 -15.88
C PRO A 891 25.05 40.85 -15.35
N VAL A 892 26.09 40.94 -14.51
CA VAL A 892 26.57 42.21 -13.94
C VAL A 892 27.18 43.08 -15.04
N LEU A 893 28.05 42.50 -15.88
CA LEU A 893 28.63 43.17 -17.03
C LEU A 893 27.57 43.58 -18.06
N ARG A 894 26.65 42.67 -18.41
CA ARG A 894 25.54 42.94 -19.34
C ARG A 894 24.65 44.09 -18.87
N LYS A 895 24.43 44.23 -17.55
CA LYS A 895 23.69 45.35 -16.95
C LYS A 895 24.49 46.66 -16.99
N ALA A 896 25.74 46.64 -16.54
CA ALA A 896 26.58 47.84 -16.43
C ALA A 896 27.01 48.40 -17.81
N CYS A 897 27.37 47.54 -18.76
CA CYS A 897 27.82 47.91 -20.10
C CYS A 897 26.69 47.95 -21.14
N LYS A 898 25.41 47.97 -20.72
CA LYS A 898 24.22 47.89 -21.59
C LYS A 898 24.23 48.92 -22.74
N ALA A 899 24.74 50.12 -22.49
CA ALA A 899 24.85 51.18 -23.49
C ALA A 899 26.16 51.13 -24.32
N ASP A 900 27.24 50.62 -23.74
CA ASP A 900 28.58 50.65 -24.35
C ASP A 900 28.82 49.48 -25.32
N ILE A 901 28.26 48.30 -25.04
CA ILE A 901 28.35 47.10 -25.91
C ILE A 901 27.88 47.40 -27.35
N PRO A 902 26.63 47.86 -27.60
CA PRO A 902 26.17 48.18 -28.97
C PRO A 902 26.82 49.45 -29.54
N LYS A 903 27.42 50.31 -28.70
CA LYS A 903 28.07 51.55 -29.15
C LYS A 903 29.49 51.30 -29.68
N PHE A 904 30.24 50.39 -29.06
CA PHE A 904 31.66 50.18 -29.36
C PHE A 904 31.98 48.83 -29.99
N CYS A 905 31.19 47.79 -29.72
CA CYS A 905 31.47 46.42 -30.15
C CYS A 905 30.49 45.91 -31.24
N GLN A 906 29.71 46.80 -31.86
CA GLN A 906 28.68 46.46 -32.85
C GLN A 906 29.21 45.62 -34.02
N GLY A 907 30.44 45.86 -34.48
CA GLY A 907 31.06 45.09 -35.57
C GLY A 907 31.33 43.62 -35.23
N ILE A 908 31.41 43.28 -33.94
CA ILE A 908 31.49 41.89 -33.47
C ILE A 908 30.08 41.29 -33.47
N LEU A 909 29.10 42.03 -32.93
CA LEU A 909 27.70 41.61 -32.86
C LEU A 909 27.08 41.37 -34.24
N SER A 910 27.41 42.19 -35.25
CA SER A 910 26.90 42.03 -36.62
C SER A 910 27.48 40.84 -37.38
N ASN A 911 28.62 40.31 -36.94
CA ASN A 911 29.28 39.17 -37.56
C ASN A 911 28.90 37.84 -36.89
N ALA A 912 28.25 37.90 -35.73
CA ALA A 912 27.72 36.75 -35.02
C ALA A 912 26.37 36.32 -35.61
N LYS A 913 26.18 35.01 -35.75
CA LYS A 913 24.83 34.43 -35.74
C LYS A 913 24.35 34.40 -34.29
N ASP A 914 23.09 34.73 -34.04
CA ASP A 914 22.56 35.06 -32.70
C ASP A 914 22.87 34.00 -31.61
N ASP A 915 22.99 32.72 -31.98
CA ASP A 915 23.14 31.61 -31.03
C ASP A 915 24.57 31.05 -30.86
N ASN A 916 25.60 31.64 -31.50
CA ASN A 916 26.99 31.21 -31.32
C ASN A 916 27.65 31.94 -30.13
N GLU A 917 28.50 31.25 -29.37
CA GLU A 917 29.35 31.90 -28.35
C GLU A 917 30.34 32.88 -29.01
N LEU A 918 30.58 34.03 -28.36
CA LEU A 918 31.50 35.05 -28.85
C LEU A 918 32.94 34.89 -28.31
N GLU A 919 33.24 33.80 -27.60
CA GLU A 919 34.56 33.44 -27.05
C GLU A 919 35.30 34.58 -26.31
N GLY A 920 34.57 35.48 -25.64
CA GLY A 920 35.13 36.64 -24.93
C GLY A 920 35.46 37.85 -25.80
N GLN A 921 35.23 37.83 -27.12
CA GLN A 921 35.56 38.93 -28.05
C GLN A 921 34.92 40.26 -27.66
N VAL A 922 33.68 40.27 -27.15
CA VAL A 922 33.01 41.49 -26.65
C VAL A 922 33.70 42.03 -25.39
N ILE A 923 34.20 41.15 -24.51
CA ILE A 923 34.93 41.57 -23.31
C ILE A 923 36.30 42.16 -23.71
N SER A 924 37.04 41.50 -24.61
CA SER A 924 38.29 42.03 -25.18
C SER A 924 38.09 43.40 -25.87
N CYS A 925 37.01 43.56 -26.65
CA CYS A 925 36.62 44.86 -27.21
C CYS A 925 36.41 45.94 -26.12
N LEU A 926 35.71 45.61 -25.03
CA LEU A 926 35.50 46.55 -23.92
C LEU A 926 36.80 46.85 -23.17
N LYS A 927 37.69 45.87 -22.94
CA LYS A 927 39.03 46.06 -22.35
C LYS A 927 39.86 47.06 -23.18
N LEU A 928 39.87 46.93 -24.50
CA LEU A 928 40.55 47.88 -25.39
C LEU A 928 39.97 49.31 -25.29
N LYS A 929 38.66 49.46 -25.05
CA LYS A 929 38.01 50.78 -24.85
C LYS A 929 38.16 51.33 -23.43
N TYR A 930 38.38 50.49 -22.44
CA TYR A 930 38.84 50.90 -21.10
C TYR A 930 40.23 51.52 -21.20
N ALA A 931 41.17 50.89 -21.91
CA ALA A 931 42.50 51.44 -22.14
C ALA A 931 42.50 52.77 -22.92
N ASP A 932 41.50 52.99 -23.80
CA ASP A 932 41.27 54.26 -24.49
C ASP A 932 40.52 55.31 -23.62
N GLN A 933 40.10 54.97 -22.40
CA GLN A 933 39.26 55.77 -21.49
C GLN A 933 37.90 56.23 -22.09
N ARG A 934 37.22 55.34 -22.86
CA ARG A 934 36.00 55.68 -23.62
C ARG A 934 34.68 55.11 -23.08
N LEU A 935 34.72 54.28 -22.05
CA LEU A 935 33.54 53.62 -21.47
C LEU A 935 32.73 54.56 -20.55
N SER A 936 31.47 54.22 -20.28
CA SER A 936 30.67 54.82 -19.22
C SER A 936 31.20 54.44 -17.82
N PRO A 937 30.96 55.23 -16.76
CA PRO A 937 31.53 54.95 -15.42
C PRO A 937 31.14 53.58 -14.84
N ASP A 938 29.90 53.14 -15.05
CA ASP A 938 29.42 51.84 -14.55
C ASP A 938 30.13 50.68 -15.27
N CYS A 939 30.31 50.79 -16.59
CA CYS A 939 31.02 49.82 -17.40
C CYS A 939 32.54 49.85 -17.14
N GLU A 940 33.13 51.03 -16.99
CA GLU A 940 34.53 51.26 -16.59
C GLU A 940 34.84 50.55 -15.27
N GLY A 941 33.94 50.67 -14.28
CA GLY A 941 34.06 49.98 -12.99
C GLY A 941 34.04 48.45 -13.11
N GLN A 942 33.09 47.88 -13.86
CA GLN A 942 33.00 46.42 -14.02
C GLN A 942 34.15 45.84 -14.86
N ILE A 943 34.58 46.53 -15.92
CA ILE A 943 35.75 46.12 -16.71
C ILE A 943 37.03 46.20 -15.87
N SER A 944 37.18 47.20 -14.99
CA SER A 944 38.31 47.26 -14.06
C SER A 944 38.37 46.05 -13.12
N VAL A 945 37.22 45.54 -12.66
CA VAL A 945 37.16 44.31 -11.84
C VAL A 945 37.52 43.08 -12.67
N ILE A 946 37.00 42.95 -13.89
CA ILE A 946 37.34 41.82 -14.79
C ILE A 946 38.84 41.81 -15.11
N LEU A 947 39.43 42.98 -15.40
CA LEU A 947 40.86 43.13 -15.65
C LEU A 947 41.71 42.71 -14.44
N GLN A 948 41.33 43.14 -13.23
CA GLN A 948 42.01 42.76 -12.00
C GLN A 948 41.87 41.25 -11.70
N GLU A 949 40.69 40.67 -11.93
CA GLU A 949 40.47 39.22 -11.79
C GLU A 949 41.31 38.42 -12.80
N SER A 950 41.36 38.83 -14.08
CA SER A 950 42.16 38.14 -15.11
C SER A 950 43.67 38.24 -14.86
N ALA A 951 44.14 39.41 -14.41
CA ALA A 951 45.55 39.63 -14.11
C ALA A 951 46.06 38.81 -12.90
N LEU A 952 45.17 38.31 -12.05
CA LEU A 952 45.51 37.40 -10.94
C LEU A 952 45.42 35.91 -11.35
N ASP A 953 44.46 35.55 -12.21
CA ASP A 953 44.27 34.19 -12.73
C ASP A 953 44.04 34.23 -14.25
N TYR A 954 45.11 33.98 -15.01
CA TYR A 954 45.17 34.04 -16.48
C TYR A 954 44.12 33.17 -17.21
N ARG A 955 43.47 32.23 -16.51
CA ARG A 955 42.37 31.41 -17.05
C ARG A 955 41.05 32.17 -17.17
N LEU A 956 40.92 33.30 -16.47
CA LEU A 956 39.78 34.18 -16.55
C LEU A 956 39.82 35.11 -17.78
N ASP A 957 40.88 35.04 -18.61
CA ASP A 957 40.92 35.65 -19.93
C ASP A 957 40.79 34.60 -21.05
N PRO A 958 39.61 34.46 -21.69
CA PRO A 958 39.41 33.48 -22.75
C PRO A 958 40.23 33.73 -24.02
N GLN A 959 40.55 34.99 -24.35
CA GLN A 959 41.34 35.29 -25.55
C GLN A 959 42.80 34.94 -25.30
N LEU A 960 43.33 35.21 -24.11
CA LEU A 960 44.66 34.75 -23.71
C LEU A 960 44.76 33.21 -23.72
N GLN A 961 43.78 32.51 -23.14
CA GLN A 961 43.71 31.04 -23.19
C GLN A 961 43.70 30.52 -24.64
N LEU A 962 42.85 31.10 -25.50
CA LEU A 962 42.68 30.66 -26.89
C LEU A 962 43.94 30.91 -27.72
N GLN A 963 44.55 32.08 -27.58
CA GLN A 963 45.64 32.52 -28.44
C GLN A 963 47.02 32.05 -27.95
N CYS A 964 47.22 31.79 -26.66
CA CYS A 964 48.49 31.36 -26.06
C CYS A 964 48.48 29.90 -25.56
N ASN A 965 47.56 29.06 -26.05
CA ASN A 965 47.37 27.68 -25.60
C ASN A 965 48.66 26.84 -25.60
N ASP A 966 49.52 27.02 -26.62
CA ASP A 966 50.76 26.26 -26.78
C ASP A 966 51.96 26.98 -26.15
N GLU A 967 51.94 28.31 -26.11
CA GLU A 967 52.97 29.14 -25.48
C GLU A 967 53.02 29.00 -23.96
N ILE A 968 51.87 29.02 -23.27
CA ILE A 968 51.82 29.05 -21.81
C ILE A 968 52.48 27.80 -21.19
N PRO A 969 52.14 26.55 -21.59
CA PRO A 969 52.80 25.35 -21.09
C PRO A 969 54.27 25.24 -21.50
N ARG A 970 54.68 25.91 -22.60
CA ARG A 970 56.05 25.84 -23.13
C ARG A 970 57.01 26.84 -22.49
N LEU A 971 56.52 28.04 -22.16
CA LEU A 971 57.34 29.16 -21.69
C LEU A 971 57.20 29.44 -20.20
N CYS A 972 56.06 29.10 -19.59
CA CYS A 972 55.69 29.47 -18.22
C CYS A 972 55.27 28.25 -17.37
N ALA A 973 55.93 27.11 -17.60
CA ALA A 973 55.58 25.84 -16.97
C ALA A 973 55.73 25.86 -15.44
N GLU A 974 56.74 26.55 -14.92
CA GLU A 974 57.01 26.64 -13.47
C GLU A 974 55.94 27.48 -12.76
N GLU A 975 55.56 28.61 -13.36
CA GLU A 975 54.52 29.51 -12.85
C GLU A 975 53.12 28.87 -12.91
N VAL A 976 52.84 28.09 -13.96
CA VAL A 976 51.60 27.31 -14.06
C VAL A 976 51.55 26.18 -13.03
N ALA A 977 52.69 25.52 -12.76
CA ALA A 977 52.76 24.43 -11.78
C ALA A 977 52.54 24.91 -10.32
N ALA A 978 52.90 26.15 -10.00
CA ALA A 978 52.66 26.75 -8.68
C ALA A 978 51.16 26.91 -8.34
N GLN A 979 50.28 27.05 -9.35
CA GLN A 979 48.82 27.26 -9.21
C GLN A 979 48.40 28.46 -8.34
N GLU A 980 49.31 29.40 -8.06
CA GLU A 980 49.03 30.57 -7.24
C GLU A 980 48.33 31.67 -8.05
N GLN A 981 47.29 32.29 -7.47
CA GLN A 981 46.55 33.41 -8.07
C GLN A 981 47.29 34.75 -7.82
N THR A 982 48.56 34.80 -8.25
CA THR A 982 49.51 35.89 -7.99
C THR A 982 49.90 36.66 -9.25
N GLY A 983 49.34 36.31 -10.42
CA GLY A 983 49.62 36.96 -11.71
C GLY A 983 50.96 36.61 -12.37
N GLN A 984 51.71 35.64 -11.82
CA GLN A 984 53.05 35.29 -12.32
C GLN A 984 53.05 34.71 -13.75
N VAL A 985 51.97 34.05 -14.18
CA VAL A 985 51.86 33.54 -15.57
C VAL A 985 51.80 34.68 -16.58
N GLU A 986 51.03 35.74 -16.32
CA GLU A 986 51.06 36.94 -17.16
C GLU A 986 52.43 37.64 -17.10
N GLU A 987 53.09 37.66 -15.94
CA GLU A 987 54.44 38.24 -15.80
C GLU A 987 55.47 37.48 -16.64
N CYS A 988 55.44 36.15 -16.61
CA CYS A 988 56.28 35.30 -17.45
C CYS A 988 56.03 35.56 -18.95
N LEU A 989 54.76 35.72 -19.38
CA LEU A 989 54.43 36.06 -20.77
C LEU A 989 54.96 37.46 -21.16
N LYS A 990 54.80 38.47 -20.29
CA LYS A 990 55.35 39.83 -20.50
C LYS A 990 56.87 39.80 -20.66
N ILE A 991 57.59 39.05 -19.82
CA ILE A 991 59.05 38.88 -19.87
C ILE A 991 59.48 38.14 -21.15
N ASN A 992 58.75 37.11 -21.55
CA ASN A 992 59.09 36.28 -22.71
C ASN A 992 58.45 36.76 -24.04
N LEU A 993 57.92 37.99 -24.11
CA LEU A 993 57.24 38.56 -25.28
C LEU A 993 58.02 38.39 -26.60
N LEU A 994 59.34 38.49 -26.58
CA LEU A 994 60.21 38.32 -27.76
C LEU A 994 60.43 36.86 -28.19
N LYS A 995 60.08 35.88 -27.34
CA LYS A 995 60.20 34.43 -27.58
C LYS A 995 58.86 33.77 -27.95
N ILE A 996 57.77 34.54 -27.95
CA ILE A 996 56.44 34.10 -28.38
C ILE A 996 56.44 33.93 -29.90
N SER A 997 56.06 32.74 -30.33
CA SER A 997 56.03 32.31 -31.73
C SER A 997 54.70 32.61 -32.41
N HIS A 998 53.58 32.38 -31.71
CA HIS A 998 52.25 32.62 -32.25
C HIS A 998 51.91 34.12 -32.21
N GLU A 999 51.72 34.73 -33.39
CA GLU A 999 51.38 36.16 -33.51
C GLU A 999 50.04 36.51 -32.83
N GLY A 1000 49.10 35.56 -32.73
CA GLY A 1000 47.87 35.72 -31.94
C GLY A 1000 48.18 35.91 -30.45
N CYS A 1001 49.00 35.02 -29.87
CA CYS A 1001 49.43 35.14 -28.47
C CYS A 1001 50.16 36.46 -28.22
N LYS A 1002 51.07 36.81 -29.13
CA LYS A 1002 51.86 38.05 -29.07
C LYS A 1002 50.99 39.29 -29.13
N LYS A 1003 49.92 39.31 -29.94
CA LYS A 1003 48.93 40.39 -29.94
C LYS A 1003 48.24 40.52 -28.59
N GLU A 1004 47.85 39.41 -27.96
CA GLU A 1004 47.14 39.49 -26.67
C GLU A 1004 48.05 39.91 -25.52
N VAL A 1005 49.30 39.47 -25.47
CA VAL A 1005 50.28 39.99 -24.49
C VAL A 1005 50.56 41.49 -24.71
N LEU A 1006 50.54 41.98 -25.96
CA LEU A 1006 50.59 43.41 -26.26
C LEU A 1006 49.31 44.16 -25.82
N ASN A 1007 48.13 43.54 -25.91
CA ASN A 1007 46.88 44.09 -25.37
C ASN A 1007 46.95 44.23 -23.85
N ILE A 1008 47.41 43.18 -23.13
CA ILE A 1008 47.65 43.22 -21.68
C ILE A 1008 48.64 44.33 -21.29
N LEU A 1009 49.69 44.57 -22.08
CA LEU A 1009 50.60 45.70 -21.87
C LEU A 1009 49.92 47.06 -22.12
N LYS A 1010 48.98 47.17 -23.06
CA LYS A 1010 48.17 48.39 -23.26
C LYS A 1010 47.20 48.61 -22.10
N GLU A 1011 46.56 47.55 -21.61
CA GLU A 1011 45.57 47.56 -20.52
C GLU A 1011 46.22 47.90 -19.17
N SER A 1012 47.33 47.25 -18.82
CA SER A 1012 48.12 47.51 -17.59
C SER A 1012 48.73 48.92 -17.51
N LYS A 1013 48.82 49.64 -18.63
CA LYS A 1013 49.22 51.06 -18.63
C LYS A 1013 48.08 51.98 -18.17
N ALA A 1014 46.82 51.58 -18.34
CA ALA A 1014 45.67 52.43 -18.09
C ALA A 1014 45.40 52.66 -16.60
N ASP A 1015 45.67 51.67 -15.75
CA ASP A 1015 45.70 51.83 -14.29
C ASP A 1015 46.64 50.82 -13.61
N ILE A 1016 47.21 51.20 -12.47
CA ILE A 1016 48.12 50.34 -11.71
C ILE A 1016 47.41 49.15 -11.07
N PHE A 1017 46.12 49.27 -10.72
CA PHE A 1017 45.34 48.16 -10.18
C PHE A 1017 45.11 47.01 -11.18
N VAL A 1018 45.35 47.24 -12.48
CA VAL A 1018 45.29 46.22 -13.54
C VAL A 1018 46.59 45.39 -13.59
N ASP A 1019 47.68 45.85 -13.00
CA ASP A 1019 48.93 45.08 -12.89
C ASP A 1019 49.24 44.75 -11.41
N PRO A 1020 48.74 43.60 -10.89
CA PRO A 1020 48.86 43.28 -9.47
C PRO A 1020 50.31 43.08 -9.01
N VAL A 1021 51.21 42.64 -9.89
CA VAL A 1021 52.65 42.48 -9.60
C VAL A 1021 53.32 43.86 -9.43
N LEU A 1022 53.02 44.82 -10.30
CA LEU A 1022 53.51 46.19 -10.14
C LEU A 1022 52.86 46.91 -8.95
N HIS A 1023 51.54 46.76 -8.77
CA HIS A 1023 50.81 47.35 -7.66
C HIS A 1023 51.34 46.87 -6.29
N THR A 1024 51.57 45.57 -6.13
CA THR A 1024 52.15 45.01 -4.89
C THR A 1024 53.58 45.49 -4.67
N ALA A 1025 54.43 45.52 -5.70
CA ALA A 1025 55.78 46.05 -5.61
C ALA A 1025 55.83 47.54 -5.22
N CYS A 1026 54.85 48.35 -5.67
CA CYS A 1026 54.76 49.79 -5.43
C CYS A 1026 53.80 50.20 -4.28
N ALA A 1027 53.18 49.27 -3.57
CA ALA A 1027 52.11 49.58 -2.60
C ALA A 1027 52.53 50.58 -1.51
N LEU A 1028 53.76 50.46 -1.01
CA LEU A 1028 54.31 51.39 -0.02
C LEU A 1028 54.62 52.76 -0.63
N ASP A 1029 55.16 52.82 -1.85
CA ASP A 1029 55.44 54.08 -2.53
C ASP A 1029 54.15 54.84 -2.90
N ILE A 1030 53.08 54.13 -3.32
CA ILE A 1030 51.75 54.73 -3.52
C ILE A 1030 51.25 55.37 -2.21
N LYS A 1031 51.38 54.64 -1.09
CA LYS A 1031 50.95 55.11 0.24
C LYS A 1031 51.76 56.30 0.78
N HIS A 1032 53.02 56.45 0.37
CA HIS A 1032 53.90 57.52 0.86
C HIS A 1032 54.02 58.72 -0.08
N GLN A 1033 54.03 58.51 -1.40
CA GLN A 1033 54.24 59.56 -2.41
C GLN A 1033 52.94 59.98 -3.10
N CYS A 1034 52.02 59.04 -3.34
CA CYS A 1034 50.77 59.28 -4.09
C CYS A 1034 49.51 59.28 -3.20
N ALA A 1035 49.67 59.44 -1.89
CA ALA A 1035 48.60 59.28 -0.88
C ALA A 1035 47.38 60.20 -1.10
N ALA A 1036 47.61 61.42 -1.60
CA ALA A 1036 46.56 62.40 -1.88
C ALA A 1036 45.85 62.19 -3.22
N ILE A 1037 46.29 61.21 -4.03
CA ILE A 1037 45.77 60.99 -5.38
C ILE A 1037 44.76 59.84 -5.36
N PRO A 1038 43.48 60.10 -5.70
CA PRO A 1038 42.46 59.07 -5.68
C PRO A 1038 42.74 57.97 -6.73
N PRO A 1039 42.48 56.69 -6.40
CA PRO A 1039 42.67 55.57 -7.31
C PRO A 1039 41.74 55.67 -8.54
N GLY A 1040 42.03 54.91 -9.60
CA GLY A 1040 41.27 54.94 -10.84
C GLY A 1040 41.81 55.93 -11.88
N ARG A 1041 41.56 55.63 -13.15
CA ARG A 1041 41.97 56.39 -14.36
C ARG A 1041 43.47 56.63 -14.48
N GLY A 1042 44.28 55.74 -13.93
CA GLY A 1042 45.74 55.79 -14.03
C GLY A 1042 46.39 56.96 -13.29
N ARG A 1043 45.66 57.65 -12.42
CA ARG A 1043 46.20 58.84 -11.70
C ARG A 1043 47.38 58.48 -10.81
N GLN A 1044 47.28 57.37 -10.08
CA GLN A 1044 48.37 56.86 -9.25
C GLN A 1044 49.53 56.30 -10.09
N MET A 1045 49.24 55.73 -11.26
CA MET A 1045 50.28 55.32 -12.22
C MET A 1045 51.08 56.53 -12.72
N SER A 1046 50.40 57.60 -13.15
CA SER A 1046 51.04 58.85 -13.59
C SER A 1046 51.92 59.47 -12.49
N CYS A 1047 51.43 59.48 -11.25
CA CYS A 1047 52.20 59.93 -10.08
C CYS A 1047 53.50 59.14 -9.89
N LEU A 1048 53.46 57.81 -10.01
CA LEU A 1048 54.66 56.98 -9.90
C LEU A 1048 55.64 57.21 -11.06
N MET A 1049 55.15 57.41 -12.29
CA MET A 1049 56.01 57.76 -13.43
C MET A 1049 56.69 59.12 -13.24
N GLU A 1050 56.01 60.11 -12.67
CA GLU A 1050 56.58 61.42 -12.34
C GLU A 1050 57.60 61.31 -11.18
N ALA A 1051 57.26 60.58 -10.12
CA ALA A 1051 58.15 60.30 -8.99
C ALA A 1051 59.40 59.50 -9.38
N LEU A 1052 59.35 58.70 -10.44
CA LEU A 1052 60.52 58.01 -11.01
C LEU A 1052 61.48 58.97 -11.72
N GLN A 1053 60.96 60.06 -12.29
CA GLN A 1053 61.73 61.08 -13.01
C GLN A 1053 62.31 62.15 -12.07
N ASP A 1054 61.66 62.46 -10.95
CA ASP A 1054 62.20 63.38 -9.94
C ASP A 1054 63.36 62.75 -9.15
N LYS A 1055 64.56 63.33 -9.31
CA LYS A 1055 65.77 62.95 -8.58
C LYS A 1055 65.69 63.14 -7.06
N ARG A 1056 64.68 63.89 -6.57
CA ARG A 1056 64.44 64.13 -5.14
C ARG A 1056 63.64 63.01 -4.47
N VAL A 1057 62.87 62.25 -5.24
CA VAL A 1057 62.03 61.16 -4.73
C VAL A 1057 62.78 59.83 -4.88
N ARG A 1058 62.70 58.97 -3.87
CA ARG A 1058 63.34 57.65 -3.87
C ARG A 1058 62.32 56.57 -3.61
N LEU A 1059 61.79 56.03 -4.70
CA LEU A 1059 60.96 54.82 -4.72
C LEU A 1059 61.74 53.62 -4.16
N GLN A 1060 61.02 52.62 -3.66
CA GLN A 1060 61.60 51.35 -3.21
C GLN A 1060 62.32 50.64 -4.37
N PRO A 1061 63.39 49.86 -4.11
CA PRO A 1061 64.19 49.23 -5.17
C PRO A 1061 63.38 48.34 -6.12
N GLU A 1062 62.43 47.55 -5.59
CA GLU A 1062 61.61 46.65 -6.42
C GLU A 1062 60.55 47.42 -7.22
N CYS A 1063 59.84 48.38 -6.60
CA CYS A 1063 58.93 49.28 -7.32
C CYS A 1063 59.66 50.01 -8.46
N LYS A 1064 60.82 50.61 -8.16
CA LYS A 1064 61.63 51.33 -9.14
C LYS A 1064 62.03 50.45 -10.32
N LYS A 1065 62.48 49.22 -10.04
CA LYS A 1065 62.88 48.25 -11.07
C LYS A 1065 61.68 47.85 -11.92
N ARG A 1066 60.61 47.33 -11.32
CA ARG A 1066 59.40 46.87 -12.04
C ARG A 1066 58.75 47.98 -12.85
N LEU A 1067 58.68 49.20 -12.31
CA LEU A 1067 58.13 50.35 -13.02
C LEU A 1067 58.99 50.76 -14.23
N GLN A 1068 60.32 50.68 -14.13
CA GLN A 1068 61.21 50.91 -15.26
C GLN A 1068 61.05 49.82 -16.33
N ASP A 1069 61.05 48.55 -15.92
CA ASP A 1069 60.85 47.40 -16.82
C ASP A 1069 59.52 47.55 -17.61
N ARG A 1070 58.45 48.01 -16.94
CA ARG A 1070 57.14 48.29 -17.56
C ARG A 1070 57.16 49.48 -18.53
N ILE A 1071 57.85 50.57 -18.19
CA ILE A 1071 58.02 51.72 -19.09
C ILE A 1071 58.71 51.29 -20.39
N ASP A 1072 59.74 50.45 -20.29
CA ASP A 1072 60.47 49.95 -21.44
C ASP A 1072 59.58 49.01 -22.28
N MET A 1073 58.83 48.09 -21.66
CA MET A 1073 57.83 47.23 -22.31
C MET A 1073 56.72 48.02 -23.02
N TRP A 1074 56.13 49.04 -22.38
CA TRP A 1074 55.13 49.91 -23.00
C TRP A 1074 55.71 50.70 -24.18
N SER A 1075 56.98 51.13 -24.09
CA SER A 1075 57.67 51.81 -25.20
C SER A 1075 57.88 50.88 -26.40
N TYR A 1076 58.09 49.59 -26.16
CA TYR A 1076 58.20 48.57 -27.20
C TYR A 1076 56.82 48.28 -27.81
N ALA A 1077 55.79 48.06 -27.00
CA ALA A 1077 54.42 47.84 -27.47
C ALA A 1077 53.92 48.98 -28.35
N ALA A 1078 54.19 50.24 -27.97
CA ALA A 1078 53.83 51.42 -28.77
C ALA A 1078 54.56 51.52 -30.13
N LYS A 1079 55.71 50.86 -30.30
CA LYS A 1079 56.45 50.81 -31.58
C LYS A 1079 56.00 49.66 -32.49
N VAL A 1080 55.41 48.62 -31.91
CA VAL A 1080 55.08 47.35 -32.62
C VAL A 1080 53.57 47.21 -32.90
N ALA A 1081 52.72 48.00 -32.24
CA ALA A 1081 51.28 48.00 -32.47
C ALA A 1081 50.93 48.25 -33.96
N PRO A 1082 50.12 47.39 -34.62
CA PRO A 1082 49.68 47.62 -35.98
C PRO A 1082 48.67 48.78 -36.06
N ALA A 1083 48.72 49.57 -37.14
CA ALA A 1083 47.70 50.59 -37.40
C ALA A 1083 46.40 49.96 -37.89
N GLU A 1084 45.36 49.93 -37.05
CA GLU A 1084 44.05 49.35 -37.38
C GLU A 1084 43.10 50.35 -38.10
N GLY A 1085 43.53 51.59 -38.34
CA GLY A 1085 42.72 52.60 -39.05
C GLY A 1085 43.52 53.72 -39.71
N PHE A 1086 42.87 54.50 -40.58
CA PHE A 1086 43.52 55.57 -41.36
C PHE A 1086 44.17 56.68 -40.52
N SER A 1087 43.65 56.99 -39.31
CA SER A 1087 44.30 57.93 -38.39
C SER A 1087 45.63 57.41 -37.86
N ASP A 1088 45.67 56.12 -37.54
CA ASP A 1088 46.82 55.47 -36.93
C ASP A 1088 47.87 55.16 -38.00
N LEU A 1089 47.42 54.82 -39.21
CA LEU A 1089 48.27 54.70 -40.40
C LEU A 1089 48.88 56.07 -40.75
N ALA A 1090 48.12 57.16 -40.71
CA ALA A 1090 48.66 58.50 -40.86
C ALA A 1090 49.68 58.82 -39.74
N GLY A 1091 49.35 58.50 -38.48
CA GLY A 1091 50.27 58.64 -37.34
C GLY A 1091 51.59 57.89 -37.54
N GLN A 1092 51.55 56.63 -37.98
CA GLN A 1092 52.73 55.81 -38.29
C GLN A 1092 53.50 56.33 -39.50
N VAL A 1093 52.82 56.83 -40.53
CA VAL A 1093 53.48 57.48 -41.68
C VAL A 1093 54.16 58.79 -41.27
N PHE A 1094 53.59 59.59 -40.35
CA PHE A 1094 54.20 60.83 -39.87
C PHE A 1094 55.35 60.62 -38.87
N THR A 1095 55.33 59.52 -38.10
CA THR A 1095 56.42 59.14 -37.18
C THR A 1095 57.53 58.31 -37.85
N SER A 1096 57.28 57.74 -39.03
CA SER A 1096 58.27 57.01 -39.82
C SER A 1096 59.48 57.88 -40.22
N PRO A 1097 60.72 57.36 -40.16
CA PRO A 1097 61.89 58.05 -40.69
C PRO A 1097 61.82 58.26 -42.22
N ALA A 1098 60.98 57.49 -42.92
CA ALA A 1098 60.77 57.61 -44.38
C ALA A 1098 59.56 58.49 -44.76
N LYS A 1099 58.97 59.25 -43.83
CA LYS A 1099 57.74 60.03 -44.04
C LYS A 1099 57.72 60.90 -45.30
N THR A 1100 58.84 61.55 -45.63
CA THR A 1100 58.99 62.41 -46.81
C THR A 1100 58.92 61.64 -48.13
N TYR A 1101 59.38 60.38 -48.16
CA TYR A 1101 59.30 59.50 -49.32
C TYR A 1101 57.89 58.92 -49.49
N ILE A 1102 57.24 58.52 -48.39
CA ILE A 1102 55.87 57.97 -48.43
C ILE A 1102 54.87 59.06 -48.87
N LEU A 1103 54.98 60.27 -48.31
CA LEU A 1103 54.12 61.40 -48.67
C LEU A 1103 54.34 61.87 -50.12
N SER A 1104 55.57 61.85 -50.64
CA SER A 1104 55.83 62.23 -52.04
C SER A 1104 55.28 61.20 -53.04
N MET A 1105 55.40 59.90 -52.75
CA MET A 1105 54.78 58.84 -53.56
C MET A 1105 53.25 58.93 -53.58
N LEU A 1106 52.61 59.17 -52.43
CA LEU A 1106 51.16 59.37 -52.36
C LEU A 1106 50.71 60.60 -53.16
N ALA A 1107 51.42 61.73 -53.04
CA ALA A 1107 51.14 62.92 -53.83
C ALA A 1107 51.30 62.66 -55.34
N MET A 1108 52.33 61.93 -55.75
CA MET A 1108 52.58 61.58 -57.15
C MET A 1108 51.48 60.66 -57.72
N CYS A 1109 50.98 59.70 -56.93
CA CYS A 1109 49.83 58.87 -57.29
C CYS A 1109 48.54 59.70 -57.45
N VAL A 1110 48.27 60.66 -56.57
CA VAL A 1110 47.11 61.56 -56.69
C VAL A 1110 47.22 62.44 -57.95
N VAL A 1111 48.41 62.95 -58.27
CA VAL A 1111 48.68 63.70 -59.51
C VAL A 1111 48.45 62.81 -60.75
N LEU A 1112 48.91 61.57 -60.75
CA LEU A 1112 48.67 60.61 -61.84
C LEU A 1112 47.17 60.29 -62.02
N LEU A 1113 46.44 60.07 -60.92
CA LEU A 1113 44.99 59.85 -60.95
C LEU A 1113 44.23 61.08 -61.45
N PHE A 1114 44.65 62.29 -61.06
CA PHE A 1114 44.08 63.54 -61.54
C PHE A 1114 44.34 63.74 -63.04
N LEU A 1115 45.55 63.44 -63.52
CA LEU A 1115 45.90 63.47 -64.95
C LEU A 1115 45.10 62.42 -65.75
N MET A 1116 44.96 61.19 -65.25
CA MET A 1116 44.08 60.17 -65.83
C MET A 1116 42.62 60.62 -65.86
N GLY A 1117 42.12 61.24 -64.79
CA GLY A 1117 40.76 61.78 -64.70
C GLY A 1117 40.51 62.92 -65.71
N LEU A 1118 41.50 63.81 -65.91
CA LEU A 1118 41.43 64.87 -66.92
C LEU A 1118 41.49 64.34 -68.37
N LEU A 1119 42.23 63.26 -68.60
CA LEU A 1119 42.31 62.61 -69.92
C LEU A 1119 41.02 61.82 -70.23
N CYS A 1120 40.53 61.02 -69.29
CA CYS A 1120 39.30 60.23 -69.46
C CYS A 1120 38.04 61.12 -69.45
N GLY A 1121 38.01 62.20 -68.64
CA GLY A 1121 36.89 63.14 -68.57
C GLY A 1121 36.63 63.94 -69.84
N ARG A 1122 37.57 63.96 -70.80
CA ARG A 1122 37.36 64.51 -72.15
C ARG A 1122 36.70 63.53 -73.12
N ILE A 1123 36.68 62.23 -72.84
CA ILE A 1123 36.11 61.19 -73.72
C ILE A 1123 34.60 61.04 -73.51
N THR A 1124 34.08 61.32 -72.30
CA THR A 1124 32.67 61.09 -71.94
C THR A 1124 31.70 62.25 -72.24
N LYS A 1125 32.15 63.35 -72.85
CA LYS A 1125 31.30 64.55 -73.07
C LYS A 1125 30.40 64.48 -74.33
N ARG A 1126 29.97 63.28 -74.74
CA ARG A 1126 28.96 63.02 -75.79
C ARG A 1126 28.16 61.72 -75.53
N VAL A 1127 27.18 61.75 -74.62
CA VAL A 1127 25.93 60.96 -74.69
C VAL A 1127 24.80 61.81 -74.06
N THR A 1128 23.56 61.57 -74.49
CA THR A 1128 22.44 62.51 -74.46
C THR A 1128 21.58 62.54 -73.19
N GLN A 1129 20.94 63.70 -73.08
CA GLN A 1129 19.97 64.19 -72.10
C GLN A 1129 18.56 63.61 -72.35
N GLU A 1130 18.20 62.43 -71.79
CA GLU A 1130 16.79 61.94 -71.84
C GLU A 1130 16.26 61.16 -70.62
N LEU A 1131 17.08 60.60 -69.73
CA LEU A 1131 16.56 59.74 -68.64
C LEU A 1131 16.64 60.40 -67.25
N LYS A 1132 15.67 61.28 -66.97
CA LYS A 1132 15.42 61.79 -65.62
C LYS A 1132 13.92 61.97 -65.32
N ASP A 1133 13.18 60.87 -65.38
CA ASP A 1133 11.87 60.71 -64.74
C ASP A 1133 11.67 59.25 -64.30
N ARG A 1134 12.00 58.97 -63.03
CA ARG A 1134 11.44 57.92 -62.16
C ARG A 1134 12.06 57.99 -60.77
#